data_AF-A0A0V1DWX2-F1
#
_entry.id   AF-A0A0V1DWX2-F1
#
_cell.length_a   1.000
_cell.length_b   1.000
_cell.length_c   1.000
_cell.angle_alpha   90.00
_cell.angle_beta   90.00
_cell.angle_gamma   90.00
#
_symmetry.space_group_name_H-M   'P 1'
#
loop_
_entity.id
_entity.type
_entity.pdbx_description
1 polymer ?
#
loop_
_entity_poly.entity_id
_entity_poly.type
_entity_poly.pdbx_seq_one_letter_code
_entity_poly.pdbx_strand_id
1 'polypeptide(L)'
;MDAIKKKMQAMKIEKDNAMDRADAAEEKARQQQERVEKLEEELRDTQKKMMQVENELDKAQEELTGANAQLEEKEKKVQEAEAEVAALNRRIQLLEEDFERAEERLKIATEKLEEASQTADESERVRKVMENRSLQDEERVYQLEAQLKEAQLLAEEADRKYDEVARKLAMVEADLERAEERAEAGENKIVELEEELRVVGNNLKSLEVSEEKALQREDSYEEQIRLLTQRLKENWTRLSKNYPATDLLQKLHRIFVNGLMPAKLPNEKNVSRAKEQLPDLVLTLRHRRIAVEEKIRQDKRNNNDLKEYERNKQKSYKNANVQNENVPFQSTRSRRSRFTNSCLISSNVFMRFRLIQNEVYNIYHIFYKQKTRIKMSKVATKDSQQTSLLDMLKMKMRQAREEAENAKDEADEAKRKFEEEHKKREEAEAEVAALNRRIQLLEEDLTRAEERLKIATEKLEEASKAADESERGRKSMETRSMQDEERANLLETQVLQAKLIAEEADRKYEEFNIVRKALENRFEIEDDRCTQLELKVRQMSSLLQETENKFEEVARKLAMVEADLERAEERAEAGENKIVELEEELRVVGNNLKSLEVSEEKALQREDSYEEHIRQLSQRLKEAETRAEFAERSVQKLQKEVDRLEDDAANHRARNHALQEAILEAAAQ
;
A
#
# COMPACT_ATOMS: atom_id res chain seq x y z
N MET A 1 -7.14 -78.41 215.28
CA MET A 1 -8.02 -77.67 214.32
C MET A 1 -7.44 -77.64 212.89
N ASP A 2 -6.19 -78.02 212.73
CA ASP A 2 -5.29 -77.47 211.70
C ASP A 2 -5.52 -78.05 210.30
N ALA A 3 -6.16 -79.23 210.22
CA ALA A 3 -6.67 -79.80 208.98
C ALA A 3 -7.66 -78.86 208.25
N ILE A 4 -8.49 -78.13 208.99
CA ILE A 4 -9.46 -77.17 208.42
C ILE A 4 -8.73 -75.95 207.86
N LYS A 5 -7.74 -75.41 208.59
CA LYS A 5 -6.89 -74.30 208.11
C LYS A 5 -6.18 -74.68 206.80
N LYS A 6 -5.51 -75.84 206.74
CA LYS A 6 -4.85 -76.31 205.51
C LYS A 6 -5.83 -76.47 204.34
N LYS A 7 -7.05 -76.98 204.57
CA LYS A 7 -8.04 -77.14 203.51
C LYS A 7 -8.63 -75.81 203.03
N MET A 8 -8.87 -74.84 203.91
CA MET A 8 -9.18 -73.45 203.52
C MET A 8 -8.06 -72.81 202.69
N GLN A 9 -6.81 -73.02 203.10
CA GLN A 9 -5.65 -72.42 202.44
C GLN A 9 -5.43 -73.03 201.04
N ALA A 10 -5.66 -74.33 200.88
CA ALA A 10 -5.69 -75.00 199.57
C ALA A 10 -6.83 -74.48 198.68
N MET A 11 -8.07 -74.42 199.17
CA MET A 11 -9.20 -73.88 198.40
C MET A 11 -9.02 -72.38 198.04
N LYS A 12 -8.32 -71.60 198.86
CA LYS A 12 -7.94 -70.22 198.49
C LYS A 12 -6.98 -70.25 197.30
N ILE A 13 -5.93 -71.06 197.34
CA ILE A 13 -4.96 -71.19 196.25
C ILE A 13 -5.63 -71.72 194.97
N GLU A 14 -6.57 -72.68 195.06
CA GLU A 14 -7.35 -73.13 193.90
C GLU A 14 -8.27 -72.04 193.34
N LYS A 15 -8.90 -71.23 194.20
CA LYS A 15 -9.70 -70.07 193.76
C LYS A 15 -8.84 -69.01 193.09
N ASP A 16 -7.71 -68.65 193.70
CA ASP A 16 -6.80 -67.63 193.17
C ASP A 16 -6.26 -68.10 191.80
N ASN A 17 -5.76 -69.34 191.68
CA ASN A 17 -5.36 -69.95 190.39
C ASN A 17 -6.50 -70.04 189.36
N ALA A 18 -7.77 -70.11 189.79
CA ALA A 18 -8.91 -70.14 188.89
C ALA A 18 -9.27 -68.73 188.37
N MET A 19 -9.05 -67.68 189.18
CA MET A 19 -9.08 -66.29 188.73
C MET A 19 -7.95 -66.03 187.73
N ASP A 20 -6.70 -66.37 188.06
CA ASP A 20 -5.55 -66.19 187.15
C ASP A 20 -5.77 -66.83 185.76
N ARG A 21 -6.50 -67.96 185.70
CA ARG A 21 -6.89 -68.63 184.45
C ARG A 21 -8.07 -67.98 183.73
N ALA A 22 -9.03 -67.42 184.46
CA ALA A 22 -10.14 -66.68 183.88
C ALA A 22 -9.63 -65.36 183.27
N ASP A 23 -8.86 -64.59 184.05
CA ASP A 23 -8.24 -63.33 183.64
C ASP A 23 -7.33 -63.55 182.41
N ALA A 24 -6.49 -64.61 182.41
CA ALA A 24 -5.65 -64.97 181.27
C ALA A 24 -6.41 -65.57 180.06
N ALA A 25 -7.69 -65.92 180.21
CA ALA A 25 -8.57 -66.33 179.11
C ALA A 25 -9.35 -65.13 178.55
N GLU A 26 -9.80 -64.21 179.41
CA GLU A 26 -10.49 -62.97 179.05
C GLU A 26 -9.53 -62.01 178.32
N GLU A 27 -8.29 -61.87 178.81
CA GLU A 27 -7.22 -61.12 178.13
C GLU A 27 -6.89 -61.71 176.75
N LYS A 28 -6.91 -63.05 176.60
CA LYS A 28 -6.73 -63.70 175.29
C LYS A 28 -7.93 -63.50 174.37
N ALA A 29 -9.16 -63.55 174.89
CA ALA A 29 -10.36 -63.27 174.12
C ALA A 29 -10.34 -61.84 173.57
N ARG A 30 -9.99 -60.87 174.43
CA ARG A 30 -9.76 -59.47 174.06
C ARG A 30 -8.71 -59.33 172.96
N GLN A 31 -7.54 -59.96 173.11
CA GLN A 31 -6.48 -59.91 172.10
C GLN A 31 -6.89 -60.53 170.75
N GLN A 32 -7.74 -61.57 170.74
CA GLN A 32 -8.31 -62.07 169.48
C GLN A 32 -9.36 -61.13 168.91
N GLN A 33 -10.20 -60.50 169.74
CA GLN A 33 -11.21 -59.56 169.27
C GLN A 33 -10.57 -58.30 168.65
N GLU A 34 -9.56 -57.72 169.32
CA GLU A 34 -8.72 -56.64 168.76
C GLU A 34 -7.96 -57.04 167.48
N ARG A 35 -7.81 -58.34 167.19
CA ARG A 35 -7.23 -58.85 165.94
C ARG A 35 -8.29 -59.03 164.85
N VAL A 36 -9.49 -59.49 165.21
CA VAL A 36 -10.64 -59.58 164.29
C VAL A 36 -11.04 -58.19 163.82
N GLU A 37 -11.15 -57.22 164.73
CA GLU A 37 -11.49 -55.83 164.39
C GLU A 37 -10.51 -55.21 163.38
N LYS A 38 -9.19 -55.44 163.55
CA LYS A 38 -8.15 -55.02 162.61
C LYS A 38 -8.27 -55.72 161.24
N LEU A 39 -8.53 -57.03 161.22
CA LEU A 39 -8.72 -57.77 159.97
C LEU A 39 -10.00 -57.36 159.24
N GLU A 40 -11.06 -57.01 159.94
CA GLU A 40 -12.26 -56.43 159.31
C GLU A 40 -12.03 -54.99 158.82
N GLU A 41 -11.17 -54.21 159.46
CA GLU A 41 -10.75 -52.88 158.97
C GLU A 41 -9.93 -53.01 157.68
N GLU A 42 -8.91 -53.89 157.66
CA GLU A 42 -8.13 -54.24 156.47
C GLU A 42 -9.01 -54.78 155.32
N LEU A 43 -10.01 -55.62 155.63
CA LEU A 43 -10.98 -56.13 154.66
C LEU A 43 -11.86 -55.01 154.09
N ARG A 44 -12.35 -54.09 154.94
CA ARG A 44 -13.16 -52.94 154.51
C ARG A 44 -12.34 -51.98 153.64
N ASP A 45 -11.06 -51.79 153.91
CA ASP A 45 -10.19 -50.92 153.09
C ASP A 45 -9.70 -51.57 151.79
N THR A 46 -9.49 -52.88 151.76
CA THR A 46 -9.22 -53.61 150.51
C THR A 46 -10.44 -53.66 149.60
N GLN A 47 -11.64 -53.85 150.15
CA GLN A 47 -12.90 -53.75 149.38
C GLN A 47 -13.11 -52.36 148.77
N LYS A 48 -12.85 -51.28 149.52
CA LYS A 48 -12.90 -49.91 148.97
C LYS A 48 -11.92 -49.73 147.80
N LYS A 49 -10.67 -50.19 147.95
CA LYS A 49 -9.64 -50.09 146.91
C LYS A 49 -10.01 -50.88 145.65
N MET A 50 -10.56 -52.08 145.80
CA MET A 50 -11.08 -52.87 144.69
C MET A 50 -12.16 -52.10 143.92
N MET A 51 -13.15 -51.57 144.63
CA MET A 51 -14.24 -50.79 144.04
C MET A 51 -13.75 -49.49 143.37
N GLN A 52 -12.71 -48.84 143.91
CA GLN A 52 -12.08 -47.69 143.25
C GLN A 52 -11.43 -48.07 141.92
N VAL A 53 -10.60 -49.13 141.90
CA VAL A 53 -9.94 -49.62 140.69
C VAL A 53 -10.94 -50.10 139.64
N GLU A 54 -12.07 -50.70 140.05
CA GLU A 54 -13.19 -51.04 139.14
C GLU A 54 -13.78 -49.78 138.49
N ASN A 55 -14.07 -48.73 139.27
CA ASN A 55 -14.59 -47.45 138.74
C ASN A 55 -13.56 -46.65 137.92
N GLU A 56 -12.27 -46.89 138.11
CA GLU A 56 -11.19 -46.31 137.30
C GLU A 56 -11.03 -47.07 135.98
N LEU A 57 -11.12 -48.40 136.02
CA LEU A 57 -11.10 -49.27 134.84
C LEU A 57 -12.30 -49.03 133.90
N ASP A 58 -13.51 -48.88 134.46
CA ASP A 58 -14.72 -48.60 133.65
C ASP A 58 -14.59 -47.26 132.90
N LYS A 59 -14.10 -46.20 133.56
CA LYS A 59 -13.84 -44.89 132.92
C LYS A 59 -12.78 -45.00 131.83
N ALA A 60 -11.66 -45.68 132.11
CA ALA A 60 -10.61 -45.87 131.13
C ALA A 60 -11.11 -46.64 129.89
N GLN A 61 -12.10 -47.53 130.04
CA GLN A 61 -12.75 -48.19 128.92
C GLN A 61 -13.72 -47.27 128.15
N GLU A 62 -14.51 -46.42 128.82
CA GLU A 62 -15.34 -45.40 128.17
C GLU A 62 -14.49 -44.37 127.42
N GLU A 63 -13.40 -43.91 128.00
CA GLU A 63 -12.46 -42.96 127.39
C GLU A 63 -11.70 -43.58 126.21
N LEU A 64 -11.21 -44.83 126.34
CA LEU A 64 -10.57 -45.56 125.25
C LEU A 64 -11.52 -45.83 124.08
N THR A 65 -12.78 -46.21 124.35
CA THR A 65 -13.77 -46.43 123.29
C THR A 65 -14.19 -45.12 122.61
N GLY A 66 -14.33 -44.03 123.38
CA GLY A 66 -14.55 -42.69 122.83
C GLY A 66 -13.39 -42.17 121.98
N ALA A 67 -12.14 -42.42 122.41
CA ALA A 67 -10.94 -42.06 121.66
C ALA A 67 -10.80 -42.86 120.35
N ASN A 68 -11.05 -44.18 120.39
CA ASN A 68 -11.01 -45.03 119.20
C ASN A 68 -12.08 -44.62 118.17
N ALA A 69 -13.29 -44.29 118.60
CA ALA A 69 -14.35 -43.81 117.70
C ALA A 69 -13.99 -42.47 117.04
N GLN A 70 -13.31 -41.56 117.76
CA GLN A 70 -12.80 -40.31 117.19
C GLN A 70 -11.63 -40.55 116.22
N LEU A 71 -10.75 -41.53 116.50
CA LEU A 71 -9.67 -41.92 115.61
C LEU A 71 -10.22 -42.46 114.27
N GLU A 72 -11.18 -43.38 114.32
CA GLU A 72 -11.82 -43.95 113.11
C GLU A 72 -12.52 -42.87 112.25
N GLU A 73 -13.18 -41.88 112.89
CA GLU A 73 -13.77 -40.73 112.18
C GLU A 73 -12.70 -39.83 111.52
N LYS A 74 -11.51 -39.71 112.12
CA LYS A 74 -10.38 -38.92 111.60
C LYS A 74 -9.67 -39.65 110.46
N GLU A 75 -9.38 -40.93 110.62
CA GLU A 75 -8.77 -41.78 109.58
C GLU A 75 -9.63 -41.80 108.32
N LYS A 76 -10.96 -41.94 108.46
CA LYS A 76 -11.90 -41.86 107.32
C LYS A 76 -11.83 -40.50 106.59
N LYS A 77 -11.70 -39.40 107.33
CA LYS A 77 -11.58 -38.05 106.75
C LYS A 77 -10.23 -37.81 106.07
N VAL A 78 -9.15 -38.43 106.56
CA VAL A 78 -7.85 -38.42 105.88
C VAL A 78 -7.94 -39.22 104.58
N GLN A 79 -8.51 -40.43 104.59
CA GLN A 79 -8.70 -41.25 103.38
C GLN A 79 -9.56 -40.55 102.32
N GLU A 80 -10.61 -39.81 102.73
CA GLU A 80 -11.44 -39.00 101.83
C GLU A 80 -10.62 -37.87 101.18
N ALA A 81 -9.78 -37.16 101.95
CA ALA A 81 -8.92 -36.10 101.43
C ALA A 81 -7.76 -36.61 100.55
N GLU A 82 -7.13 -37.73 100.92
CA GLU A 82 -6.10 -38.41 100.11
C GLU A 82 -6.67 -38.86 98.75
N ALA A 83 -7.89 -39.37 98.73
CA ALA A 83 -8.59 -39.74 97.49
C ALA A 83 -8.90 -38.51 96.60
N GLU A 84 -9.26 -37.37 97.21
CA GLU A 84 -9.48 -36.11 96.47
C GLU A 84 -8.16 -35.55 95.91
N VAL A 85 -7.07 -35.53 96.70
CA VAL A 85 -5.72 -35.14 96.23
C VAL A 85 -5.26 -36.05 95.08
N ALA A 86 -5.46 -37.37 95.18
CA ALA A 86 -5.13 -38.31 94.11
C ALA A 86 -5.96 -38.09 92.83
N ALA A 87 -7.21 -37.65 92.94
CA ALA A 87 -8.05 -37.28 91.80
C ALA A 87 -7.62 -35.95 91.16
N LEU A 88 -7.31 -34.93 91.98
CA LEU A 88 -6.84 -33.62 91.51
C LEU A 88 -5.48 -33.74 90.79
N ASN A 89 -4.54 -34.52 91.33
CA ASN A 89 -3.24 -34.74 90.69
C ASN A 89 -3.37 -35.43 89.31
N ARG A 90 -4.31 -36.37 89.14
CA ARG A 90 -4.61 -36.94 87.81
C ARG A 90 -5.22 -35.93 86.84
N ARG A 91 -6.07 -35.02 87.33
CA ARG A 91 -6.62 -33.92 86.51
C ARG A 91 -5.53 -32.94 86.08
N ILE A 92 -4.57 -32.62 86.97
CA ILE A 92 -3.41 -31.77 86.64
C ILE A 92 -2.59 -32.41 85.51
N GLN A 93 -2.24 -33.69 85.62
CA GLN A 93 -1.48 -34.40 84.58
C GLN A 93 -2.17 -34.38 83.20
N LEU A 94 -3.50 -34.60 83.16
CA LEU A 94 -4.25 -34.55 81.90
C LEU A 94 -4.33 -33.13 81.31
N LEU A 95 -4.48 -32.10 82.15
CA LEU A 95 -4.46 -30.70 81.71
C LEU A 95 -3.06 -30.27 81.22
N GLU A 96 -1.99 -30.76 81.85
CA GLU A 96 -0.62 -30.50 81.44
C GLU A 96 -0.30 -31.19 80.09
N GLU A 97 -0.74 -32.45 79.89
CA GLU A 97 -0.64 -33.13 78.58
C GLU A 97 -1.42 -32.41 77.46
N ASP A 98 -2.66 -31.96 77.73
CA ASP A 98 -3.47 -31.27 76.73
C ASP A 98 -2.99 -29.83 76.46
N PHE A 99 -2.36 -29.18 77.44
CA PHE A 99 -1.66 -27.92 77.26
C PHE A 99 -0.43 -28.06 76.36
N GLU A 100 0.45 -29.04 76.60
CA GLU A 100 1.60 -29.33 75.73
C GLU A 100 1.16 -29.61 74.28
N ARG A 101 0.08 -30.40 74.10
CA ARG A 101 -0.53 -30.64 72.78
C ARG A 101 -1.09 -29.37 72.12
N ALA A 102 -1.62 -28.43 72.90
CA ALA A 102 -2.11 -27.16 72.39
C ALA A 102 -0.95 -26.23 71.96
N GLU A 103 0.12 -26.14 72.75
CA GLU A 103 1.32 -25.37 72.39
C GLU A 103 2.04 -25.92 71.16
N GLU A 104 2.20 -27.24 71.03
CA GLU A 104 2.84 -27.83 69.85
C GLU A 104 2.01 -27.60 68.57
N ARG A 105 0.68 -27.70 68.65
CA ARG A 105 -0.24 -27.33 67.55
C ARG A 105 -0.14 -25.84 67.20
N LEU A 106 -0.09 -24.95 68.20
CA LEU A 106 0.06 -23.51 68.01
C LEU A 106 1.37 -23.21 67.28
N LYS A 107 2.48 -23.82 67.71
CA LYS A 107 3.79 -23.68 67.08
C LYS A 107 3.75 -24.07 65.60
N ILE A 108 3.25 -25.26 65.27
CA ILE A 108 3.13 -25.74 63.88
C ILE A 108 2.21 -24.83 63.05
N ALA A 109 1.15 -24.27 63.64
CA ALA A 109 0.27 -23.31 62.96
C ALA A 109 0.99 -21.97 62.70
N THR A 110 1.83 -21.49 63.62
CA THR A 110 2.61 -20.26 63.43
C THR A 110 3.75 -20.42 62.42
N GLU A 111 4.46 -21.55 62.42
CA GLU A 111 5.53 -21.82 61.46
C GLU A 111 4.97 -21.84 60.01
N LYS A 112 3.85 -22.53 59.79
CA LYS A 112 3.17 -22.55 58.49
C LYS A 112 2.55 -21.21 58.08
N LEU A 113 2.16 -20.37 59.03
CA LEU A 113 1.67 -19.01 58.75
C LEU A 113 2.81 -18.14 58.22
N GLU A 114 4.01 -18.29 58.76
CA GLU A 114 5.20 -17.57 58.30
C GLU A 114 5.66 -18.05 56.92
N GLU A 115 5.67 -19.37 56.66
CA GLU A 115 5.91 -19.95 55.33
C GLU A 115 4.89 -19.46 54.28
N ALA A 116 3.59 -19.45 54.62
CA ALA A 116 2.53 -18.98 53.73
C ALA A 116 2.65 -17.47 53.43
N SER A 117 3.01 -16.67 54.45
CA SER A 117 3.23 -15.23 54.27
C SER A 117 4.43 -14.93 53.37
N GLN A 118 5.55 -15.66 53.54
CA GLN A 118 6.72 -15.52 52.65
C GLN A 118 6.37 -15.90 51.21
N THR A 119 5.63 -17.00 51.02
CA THR A 119 5.16 -17.46 49.69
C THR A 119 4.23 -16.43 49.02
N ALA A 120 3.38 -15.76 49.81
CA ALA A 120 2.51 -14.68 49.31
C ALA A 120 3.31 -13.44 48.90
N ASP A 121 4.28 -12.99 49.72
CA ASP A 121 5.17 -11.87 49.43
C ASP A 121 5.99 -12.10 48.16
N GLU A 122 6.55 -13.30 47.98
CA GLU A 122 7.28 -13.68 46.76
C GLU A 122 6.37 -13.71 45.54
N SER A 123 5.16 -14.26 45.68
CA SER A 123 4.15 -14.27 44.60
C SER A 123 3.74 -12.86 44.18
N GLU A 124 3.58 -11.93 45.13
CA GLU A 124 3.27 -10.52 44.83
C GLU A 124 4.45 -9.80 44.15
N ARG A 125 5.70 -10.08 44.56
CA ARG A 125 6.90 -9.55 43.88
C ARG A 125 6.97 -10.03 42.42
N VAL A 126 6.79 -11.33 42.17
CA VAL A 126 6.81 -11.86 40.80
C VAL A 126 5.63 -11.30 39.98
N ARG A 127 4.44 -11.17 40.58
CA ARG A 127 3.29 -10.52 39.94
C ARG A 127 3.61 -9.07 39.51
N LYS A 128 4.22 -8.27 40.38
CA LYS A 128 4.64 -6.89 40.05
C LYS A 128 5.71 -6.83 38.97
N VAL A 129 6.62 -7.81 38.90
CA VAL A 129 7.59 -7.91 37.80
C VAL A 129 6.89 -8.25 36.47
N MET A 130 5.94 -9.19 36.48
CA MET A 130 5.14 -9.53 35.29
C MET A 130 4.23 -8.38 34.84
N GLU A 131 3.67 -7.60 35.77
CA GLU A 131 2.86 -6.41 35.49
C GLU A 131 3.69 -5.31 34.81
N ASN A 132 4.88 -5.01 35.35
CA ASN A 132 5.82 -4.07 34.70
C ASN A 132 6.30 -4.56 33.34
N ARG A 133 6.53 -5.86 33.16
CA ARG A 133 6.89 -6.44 31.86
C ARG A 133 5.73 -6.34 30.87
N SER A 134 4.50 -6.68 31.27
CA SER A 134 3.30 -6.56 30.44
C SER A 134 3.10 -5.13 29.92
N LEU A 135 3.36 -4.11 30.75
CA LEU A 135 3.30 -2.70 30.33
C LEU A 135 4.39 -2.35 29.31
N GLN A 136 5.60 -2.88 29.46
CA GLN A 136 6.69 -2.70 28.49
C GLN A 136 6.43 -3.44 27.17
N ASP A 137 5.84 -4.63 27.23
CA ASP A 137 5.42 -5.42 26.08
C ASP A 137 4.27 -4.68 25.33
N GLU A 138 3.27 -4.12 26.04
CA GLU A 138 2.21 -3.26 25.49
C GLU A 138 2.78 -1.99 24.81
N GLU A 139 3.71 -1.28 25.45
CA GLU A 139 4.39 -0.12 24.85
C GLU A 139 5.20 -0.50 23.60
N ARG A 140 5.89 -1.65 23.60
CA ARG A 140 6.63 -2.15 22.43
C ARG A 140 5.68 -2.53 21.29
N VAL A 141 4.56 -3.20 21.57
CA VAL A 141 3.54 -3.53 20.57
C VAL A 141 2.97 -2.26 19.94
N TYR A 142 2.64 -1.24 20.74
CA TYR A 142 2.16 0.05 20.22
C TYR A 142 3.18 0.74 19.30
N GLN A 143 4.47 0.71 19.65
CA GLN A 143 5.55 1.24 18.81
C GLN A 143 5.72 0.46 17.50
N LEU A 144 5.63 -0.89 17.55
CA LEU A 144 5.70 -1.75 16.36
C LEU A 144 4.50 -1.56 15.44
N GLU A 145 3.28 -1.39 15.99
CA GLU A 145 2.07 -1.10 15.19
C GLU A 145 2.14 0.27 14.51
N ALA A 146 2.71 1.29 15.17
CA ALA A 146 2.99 2.59 14.55
C ALA A 146 4.00 2.46 13.39
N GLN A 147 5.13 1.79 13.60
CA GLN A 147 6.15 1.56 12.57
C GLN A 147 5.64 0.72 11.39
N LEU A 148 4.82 -0.30 11.65
CA LEU A 148 4.18 -1.11 10.60
C LEU A 148 3.25 -0.25 9.73
N LYS A 149 2.49 0.65 10.35
CA LYS A 149 1.57 1.56 9.64
C LYS A 149 2.31 2.61 8.82
N GLU A 150 3.43 3.13 9.31
CA GLU A 150 4.31 4.02 8.53
C GLU A 150 4.94 3.27 7.35
N ALA A 151 5.44 2.05 7.54
CA ALA A 151 5.99 1.21 6.48
C ALA A 151 4.94 0.85 5.41
N GLN A 152 3.70 0.57 5.81
CA GLN A 152 2.58 0.34 4.89
C GLN A 152 2.27 1.59 4.05
N LEU A 153 2.18 2.76 4.67
CA LEU A 153 1.95 4.02 3.94
C LEU A 153 3.08 4.36 2.95
N LEU A 154 4.34 4.09 3.32
CA LEU A 154 5.49 4.26 2.43
C LEU A 154 5.43 3.29 1.24
N ALA A 155 5.09 2.02 1.47
CA ALA A 155 4.91 1.04 0.39
C ALA A 155 3.77 1.43 -0.57
N GLU A 156 2.61 1.84 -0.04
CA GLU A 156 1.50 2.33 -0.88
C GLU A 156 1.86 3.60 -1.67
N GLU A 157 2.74 4.46 -1.15
CA GLU A 157 3.22 5.65 -1.86
C GLU A 157 4.26 5.29 -2.93
N ALA A 158 5.11 4.30 -2.68
CA ALA A 158 6.03 3.73 -3.68
C ALA A 158 5.25 3.09 -4.84
N ASP A 159 4.28 2.21 -4.55
CA ASP A 159 3.42 1.58 -5.57
C ASP A 159 2.71 2.64 -6.44
N ARG A 160 2.17 3.71 -5.83
CA ARG A 160 1.58 4.84 -6.57
C ARG A 160 2.59 5.55 -7.49
N LYS A 161 3.85 5.68 -7.09
CA LYS A 161 4.93 6.25 -7.92
C LYS A 161 5.33 5.31 -9.06
N TYR A 162 5.34 3.99 -8.86
CA TYR A 162 5.51 3.02 -9.95
C TYR A 162 4.40 3.14 -10.98
N ASP A 163 3.16 3.14 -10.52
CA ASP A 163 1.97 3.21 -11.35
C ASP A 163 1.98 4.46 -12.25
N GLU A 164 2.51 5.58 -11.73
CA GLU A 164 2.77 6.79 -12.52
C GLU A 164 3.96 6.67 -13.48
N VAL A 165 5.10 6.11 -13.06
CA VAL A 165 6.30 5.99 -13.90
C VAL A 165 6.09 4.98 -15.03
N ALA A 166 5.43 3.84 -14.76
CA ALA A 166 5.06 2.85 -15.78
C ALA A 166 4.09 3.46 -16.82
N ARG A 167 3.11 4.27 -16.40
CA ARG A 167 2.23 5.00 -17.32
C ARG A 167 2.96 6.06 -18.15
N LYS A 168 3.96 6.75 -17.58
CA LYS A 168 4.81 7.71 -18.31
C LYS A 168 5.73 7.00 -19.30
N LEU A 169 6.32 5.87 -18.91
CA LEU A 169 7.18 5.04 -19.74
C LEU A 169 6.41 4.52 -20.97
N ALA A 170 5.26 3.89 -20.78
CA ALA A 170 4.44 3.36 -21.88
C ALA A 170 3.98 4.45 -22.87
N MET A 171 3.83 5.71 -22.41
CA MET A 171 3.56 6.85 -23.29
C MET A 171 4.79 7.22 -24.13
N VAL A 172 5.97 7.31 -23.51
CA VAL A 172 7.25 7.60 -24.19
C VAL A 172 7.65 6.49 -25.15
N GLU A 173 7.42 5.22 -24.81
CA GLU A 173 7.63 4.06 -25.70
C GLU A 173 6.76 4.18 -26.96
N ALA A 174 5.47 4.51 -26.80
CA ALA A 174 4.57 4.73 -27.93
C ALA A 174 4.87 6.02 -28.72
N ASP A 175 5.46 7.05 -28.10
CA ASP A 175 5.93 8.26 -28.80
C ASP A 175 7.22 7.99 -29.60
N LEU A 176 8.10 7.12 -29.09
CA LEU A 176 9.32 6.64 -29.75
C LEU A 176 9.01 5.73 -30.95
N GLU A 177 8.09 4.76 -30.80
CA GLU A 177 7.61 3.92 -31.92
C GLU A 177 7.10 4.80 -33.08
N ARG A 178 6.27 5.82 -32.77
CA ARG A 178 5.80 6.82 -33.74
C ARG A 178 6.88 7.79 -34.23
N ALA A 179 8.09 7.81 -33.66
CA ALA A 179 9.24 8.52 -34.20
C ALA A 179 10.06 7.63 -35.14
N GLU A 180 10.27 6.36 -34.76
CA GLU A 180 10.92 5.33 -35.58
C GLU A 180 10.15 5.10 -36.89
N GLU A 181 8.81 4.98 -36.87
CA GLU A 181 7.96 4.92 -38.07
C GLU A 181 8.17 6.13 -39.01
N ARG A 182 8.31 7.34 -38.45
CA ARG A 182 8.53 8.58 -39.23
C ARG A 182 9.93 8.63 -39.83
N ALA A 183 10.95 8.19 -39.09
CA ALA A 183 12.31 8.09 -39.58
C ALA A 183 12.41 7.08 -40.72
N GLU A 184 11.85 5.87 -40.57
CA GLU A 184 11.83 4.84 -41.61
C GLU A 184 11.09 5.32 -42.87
N ALA A 185 9.94 5.99 -42.75
CA ALA A 185 9.24 6.57 -43.89
C ALA A 185 10.08 7.66 -44.60
N GLY A 186 10.84 8.46 -43.85
CA GLY A 186 11.76 9.45 -44.38
C GLY A 186 12.95 8.83 -45.12
N GLU A 187 13.56 7.79 -44.57
CA GLU A 187 14.69 7.08 -45.20
C GLU A 187 14.26 6.35 -46.48
N ASN A 188 13.09 5.70 -46.48
CA ASN A 188 12.52 5.11 -47.70
C ASN A 188 12.31 6.15 -48.82
N LYS A 189 11.77 7.35 -48.50
CA LYS A 189 11.58 8.42 -49.50
C LYS A 189 12.91 9.00 -49.99
N ILE A 190 13.98 8.99 -49.19
CA ILE A 190 15.32 9.36 -49.65
C ILE A 190 15.84 8.32 -50.65
N VAL A 191 15.73 7.02 -50.35
CA VAL A 191 16.16 5.94 -51.27
C VAL A 191 15.41 6.00 -52.61
N GLU A 192 14.10 6.30 -52.60
CA GLU A 192 13.34 6.54 -53.84
C GLU A 192 13.92 7.70 -54.67
N LEU A 193 14.21 8.84 -54.03
CA LEU A 193 14.76 10.02 -54.71
C LEU A 193 16.20 9.80 -55.22
N GLU A 194 17.02 9.04 -54.49
CA GLU A 194 18.37 8.66 -54.93
C GLU A 194 18.33 7.76 -56.18
N GLU A 195 17.38 6.83 -56.26
CA GLU A 195 17.17 5.98 -57.44
C GLU A 195 16.59 6.78 -58.62
N GLU A 196 15.62 7.69 -58.39
CA GLU A 196 15.11 8.62 -59.41
C GLU A 196 16.26 9.46 -60.01
N LEU A 197 17.11 10.05 -59.16
CA LEU A 197 18.30 10.80 -59.59
C LEU A 197 19.31 9.92 -60.34
N ARG A 198 19.49 8.66 -59.94
CA ARG A 198 20.36 7.69 -60.64
C ARG A 198 19.83 7.38 -62.04
N VAL A 199 18.51 7.21 -62.20
CA VAL A 199 17.87 6.99 -63.52
C VAL A 199 18.00 8.23 -64.40
N VAL A 200 17.71 9.44 -63.88
CA VAL A 200 17.89 10.70 -64.61
C VAL A 200 19.33 10.90 -65.05
N GLY A 201 20.31 10.65 -64.18
CA GLY A 201 21.74 10.75 -64.50
C GLY A 201 22.24 9.74 -65.54
N ASN A 202 21.60 8.57 -65.66
CA ASN A 202 21.89 7.60 -66.71
C ASN A 202 21.24 7.98 -68.05
N ASN A 203 20.04 8.56 -68.02
CA ASN A 203 19.37 9.09 -69.21
C ASN A 203 20.14 10.28 -69.78
N LEU A 204 20.62 11.19 -68.94
CA LEU A 204 21.46 12.33 -69.34
C LEU A 204 22.70 11.87 -70.13
N LYS A 205 23.49 10.94 -69.57
CA LYS A 205 24.67 10.35 -70.24
C LYS A 205 24.34 9.66 -71.56
N SER A 206 23.14 9.08 -71.65
CA SER A 206 22.68 8.42 -72.88
C SER A 206 22.31 9.44 -73.97
N LEU A 207 21.82 10.62 -73.57
CA LEU A 207 21.55 11.75 -74.46
C LEU A 207 22.86 12.44 -74.89
N GLU A 208 23.78 12.72 -73.96
CA GLU A 208 25.13 13.26 -74.26
C GLU A 208 25.84 12.42 -75.34
N VAL A 209 25.89 11.10 -75.15
CA VAL A 209 26.48 10.14 -76.10
C VAL A 209 25.68 10.01 -77.41
N SER A 210 24.42 10.45 -77.44
CA SER A 210 23.62 10.53 -78.67
C SER A 210 23.85 11.84 -79.43
N GLU A 211 24.08 12.93 -78.71
CA GLU A 211 24.40 14.26 -79.23
C GLU A 211 25.81 14.29 -79.84
N GLU A 212 26.82 13.74 -79.14
CA GLU A 212 28.17 13.54 -79.70
C GLU A 212 28.12 12.76 -81.03
N LYS A 213 27.25 11.74 -81.13
CA LYS A 213 27.05 10.95 -82.37
C LYS A 213 26.20 11.67 -83.42
N ALA A 214 25.48 12.73 -83.07
CA ALA A 214 24.84 13.62 -84.05
C ALA A 214 25.89 14.56 -84.63
N LEU A 215 26.63 15.26 -83.78
CA LEU A 215 27.72 16.17 -84.15
C LEU A 215 28.80 15.48 -85.01
N GLN A 216 29.27 14.29 -84.61
CA GLN A 216 30.23 13.52 -85.42
C GLN A 216 29.71 13.12 -86.81
N ARG A 217 28.39 12.98 -86.99
CA ARG A 217 27.78 12.77 -88.32
C ARG A 217 27.70 14.08 -89.09
N GLU A 218 27.29 15.15 -88.44
CA GLU A 218 27.23 16.51 -88.99
C GLU A 218 28.61 16.96 -89.50
N ASP A 219 29.67 16.89 -88.68
CA ASP A 219 31.07 17.10 -89.08
C ASP A 219 31.45 16.28 -90.32
N SER A 220 31.06 14.99 -90.34
CA SER A 220 31.36 14.09 -91.46
C SER A 220 30.60 14.46 -92.73
N TYR A 221 29.41 15.05 -92.62
CA TYR A 221 28.61 15.53 -93.75
C TYR A 221 29.10 16.90 -94.21
N GLU A 222 29.48 17.82 -93.31
CA GLU A 222 30.14 19.08 -93.65
C GLU A 222 31.43 18.82 -94.45
N GLU A 223 32.31 17.94 -93.97
CA GLU A 223 33.58 17.63 -94.64
C GLU A 223 33.34 16.98 -96.01
N GLN A 224 32.33 16.11 -96.13
CA GLN A 224 31.90 15.55 -97.43
C GLN A 224 31.34 16.63 -98.38
N ILE A 225 30.47 17.53 -97.89
CA ILE A 225 29.92 18.66 -98.67
C ILE A 225 31.04 19.60 -99.09
N ARG A 226 32.02 19.87 -98.21
CA ARG A 226 33.21 20.70 -98.46
C ARG A 226 34.09 20.10 -99.54
N LEU A 227 34.39 18.80 -99.45
CA LEU A 227 35.16 18.05 -100.45
C LEU A 227 34.43 17.95 -101.80
N LEU A 228 33.11 17.73 -101.80
CA LEU A 228 32.29 17.73 -103.02
C LEU A 228 32.23 19.12 -103.66
N THR A 229 32.06 20.17 -102.86
CA THR A 229 32.07 21.58 -103.29
C THR A 229 33.44 21.98 -103.85
N GLN A 230 34.53 21.54 -103.23
CA GLN A 230 35.88 21.75 -103.76
C GLN A 230 36.08 21.01 -105.09
N ARG A 231 35.72 19.73 -105.18
CA ARG A 231 35.78 18.97 -106.44
C ARG A 231 34.93 19.58 -107.55
N LEU A 232 33.77 20.16 -107.22
CA LEU A 232 32.94 20.94 -108.13
C LEU A 232 33.69 22.18 -108.63
N LYS A 233 34.24 23.00 -107.73
CA LYS A 233 35.03 24.19 -108.08
C LYS A 233 36.30 23.86 -108.87
N GLU A 234 36.96 22.74 -108.59
CA GLU A 234 38.13 22.25 -109.32
C GLU A 234 37.78 21.73 -110.71
N ASN A 235 36.74 20.91 -110.86
CA ASN A 235 36.25 20.52 -112.19
C ASN A 235 35.79 21.73 -113.00
N TRP A 236 35.09 22.68 -112.37
CA TRP A 236 34.63 23.90 -113.03
C TRP A 236 35.79 24.77 -113.50
N THR A 237 36.82 24.98 -112.67
CA THR A 237 38.02 25.74 -113.07
C THR A 237 38.90 24.99 -114.09
N ARG A 238 38.87 23.64 -114.13
CA ARG A 238 39.49 22.85 -115.21
C ARG A 238 38.73 22.99 -116.53
N LEU A 239 37.39 22.93 -116.50
CA LEU A 239 36.52 23.22 -117.65
C LEU A 239 36.77 24.64 -118.19
N SER A 240 36.84 25.63 -117.29
CA SER A 240 37.14 27.04 -117.60
C SER A 240 38.54 27.28 -118.18
N LYS A 241 39.54 26.44 -117.87
CA LYS A 241 40.93 26.61 -118.34
C LYS A 241 41.27 25.85 -119.62
N ASN A 242 40.66 24.69 -119.88
CA ASN A 242 40.93 23.90 -121.08
C ASN A 242 40.24 24.42 -122.35
N TYR A 243 39.38 25.45 -122.23
CA TYR A 243 38.64 26.07 -123.32
C TYR A 243 38.52 27.59 -123.07
N PRO A 244 39.37 28.43 -123.67
CA PRO A 244 39.19 29.87 -123.60
C PRO A 244 37.95 30.30 -124.41
N ALA A 245 37.02 30.96 -123.72
CA ALA A 245 35.93 31.79 -124.27
C ALA A 245 35.28 31.29 -125.60
N THR A 246 34.56 30.17 -125.54
CA THR A 246 33.57 29.80 -126.59
C THR A 246 32.26 29.30 -125.97
N ASP A 247 31.19 29.53 -126.73
CA ASP A 247 29.80 29.64 -126.26
C ASP A 247 29.13 28.33 -125.79
N LEU A 248 29.88 27.22 -125.77
CA LEU A 248 29.40 25.89 -125.37
C LEU A 248 29.58 25.61 -123.87
N LEU A 249 30.50 26.30 -123.19
CA LEU A 249 30.85 25.96 -121.81
C LEU A 249 29.95 26.61 -120.76
N GLN A 250 29.45 27.82 -121.02
CA GLN A 250 28.35 28.40 -120.24
C GLN A 250 27.07 27.55 -120.35
N LYS A 251 26.86 26.87 -121.48
CA LYS A 251 25.73 25.95 -121.70
C LYS A 251 25.87 24.65 -120.89
N LEU A 252 27.08 24.11 -120.71
CA LEU A 252 27.32 22.94 -119.85
C LEU A 252 27.22 23.26 -118.34
N HIS A 253 27.65 24.44 -117.90
CA HIS A 253 27.46 24.87 -116.50
C HIS A 253 25.97 24.90 -116.13
N ARG A 254 25.11 25.32 -117.06
CA ARG A 254 23.64 25.38 -116.93
C ARG A 254 22.94 24.01 -116.95
N ILE A 255 23.66 22.92 -117.22
CA ILE A 255 23.12 21.54 -117.23
C ILE A 255 23.45 20.80 -115.92
N PHE A 256 24.62 21.04 -115.32
CA PHE A 256 25.02 20.32 -114.10
C PHE A 256 24.31 20.82 -112.83
N VAL A 257 23.92 22.11 -112.79
CA VAL A 257 23.26 22.72 -111.62
C VAL A 257 21.77 22.35 -111.53
N ASN A 258 21.06 22.24 -112.67
CA ASN A 258 19.60 22.11 -112.72
C ASN A 258 19.14 20.65 -112.94
N GLY A 259 19.94 19.65 -112.53
CA GLY A 259 19.81 18.26 -112.99
C GLY A 259 19.18 17.24 -112.03
N LEU A 260 19.10 17.50 -110.72
CA LEU A 260 18.73 16.50 -109.71
C LEU A 260 17.80 17.06 -108.60
N MET A 261 16.49 16.87 -108.81
CA MET A 261 15.47 16.33 -107.87
C MET A 261 15.59 16.58 -106.34
N PRO A 262 14.46 16.82 -105.61
CA PRO A 262 13.25 16.00 -105.75
C PRO A 262 11.87 16.69 -105.63
N ALA A 263 10.84 15.88 -105.89
CA ALA A 263 9.42 16.21 -105.84
C ALA A 263 8.86 16.36 -104.40
N LYS A 264 7.79 17.15 -104.25
CA LYS A 264 7.02 17.31 -102.99
C LYS A 264 6.20 16.05 -102.65
N LEU A 265 6.09 15.72 -101.36
CA LEU A 265 5.19 14.70 -100.81
C LEU A 265 4.01 15.35 -100.03
N PRO A 266 2.75 14.90 -100.18
CA PRO A 266 1.59 15.59 -99.60
C PRO A 266 1.12 14.98 -98.27
N ASN A 267 1.02 15.76 -97.18
CA ASN A 267 0.29 15.31 -95.98
C ASN A 267 -0.29 16.38 -95.01
N GLU A 268 -0.39 17.66 -95.42
CA GLU A 268 -0.84 18.77 -94.54
C GLU A 268 -2.20 18.55 -93.87
N LYS A 269 -3.12 17.81 -94.53
CA LYS A 269 -4.54 17.69 -94.15
C LYS A 269 -4.81 16.97 -92.82
N ASN A 270 -3.81 16.30 -92.24
CA ASN A 270 -3.95 15.59 -90.98
C ASN A 270 -3.61 16.44 -89.74
N VAL A 271 -2.74 17.46 -89.88
CA VAL A 271 -2.27 18.27 -88.73
C VAL A 271 -3.34 19.26 -88.26
N SER A 272 -4.06 19.90 -89.18
CA SER A 272 -5.09 20.91 -88.86
C SER A 272 -6.19 20.34 -87.97
N ARG A 273 -6.59 19.08 -88.20
CA ARG A 273 -7.72 18.43 -87.52
C ARG A 273 -7.45 18.08 -86.04
N ALA A 274 -6.18 18.01 -85.64
CA ALA A 274 -5.79 17.79 -84.25
C ALA A 274 -5.81 19.09 -83.42
N LYS A 275 -5.53 20.25 -84.06
CA LYS A 275 -5.46 21.55 -83.37
C LYS A 275 -6.84 22.07 -82.93
N GLU A 276 -7.93 21.65 -83.58
CA GLU A 276 -9.30 22.11 -83.25
C GLU A 276 -9.90 21.49 -81.98
N GLN A 277 -9.45 20.30 -81.53
CA GLN A 277 -10.12 19.56 -80.45
C GLN A 277 -9.58 19.81 -79.04
N LEU A 278 -8.47 20.54 -78.90
CA LEU A 278 -7.83 20.79 -77.61
C LEU A 278 -8.65 21.63 -76.59
N PRO A 279 -9.38 22.70 -77.00
CA PRO A 279 -10.04 23.61 -76.05
C PRO A 279 -11.16 22.98 -75.21
N ASP A 280 -12.02 22.15 -75.82
CA ASP A 280 -13.20 21.57 -75.14
C ASP A 280 -12.81 20.59 -74.02
N LEU A 281 -11.69 19.89 -74.19
CA LEU A 281 -11.18 18.96 -73.18
C LEU A 281 -10.75 19.70 -71.91
N VAL A 282 -10.07 20.85 -72.07
CA VAL A 282 -9.64 21.72 -70.96
C VAL A 282 -10.85 22.31 -70.22
N LEU A 283 -11.89 22.74 -70.95
CA LEU A 283 -13.12 23.27 -70.34
C LEU A 283 -13.85 22.21 -69.51
N THR A 284 -13.92 20.98 -70.04
CA THR A 284 -14.58 19.84 -69.38
C THR A 284 -13.90 19.43 -68.07
N LEU A 285 -12.56 19.44 -68.03
CA LEU A 285 -11.79 19.16 -66.82
C LEU A 285 -11.99 20.25 -65.75
N ARG A 286 -12.11 21.52 -66.17
CA ARG A 286 -12.32 22.66 -65.24
C ARG A 286 -13.63 22.54 -64.46
N HIS A 287 -14.73 22.15 -65.12
CA HIS A 287 -16.01 21.93 -64.46
C HIS A 287 -16.00 20.74 -63.48
N ARG A 288 -15.28 19.65 -63.81
CA ARG A 288 -15.14 18.51 -62.90
C ARG A 288 -14.42 18.88 -61.60
N ARG A 289 -13.40 19.75 -61.64
CA ARG A 289 -12.68 20.19 -60.42
C ARG A 289 -13.59 20.93 -59.44
N ILE A 290 -14.39 21.87 -59.95
CA ILE A 290 -15.32 22.68 -59.13
C ILE A 290 -16.33 21.77 -58.41
N ALA A 291 -16.90 20.79 -59.11
CA ALA A 291 -17.86 19.85 -58.52
C ALA A 291 -17.28 18.98 -57.39
N VAL A 292 -15.97 18.69 -57.41
CA VAL A 292 -15.28 17.97 -56.31
C VAL A 292 -15.05 18.89 -55.12
N GLU A 293 -14.62 20.13 -55.34
CA GLU A 293 -14.44 21.13 -54.27
C GLU A 293 -15.76 21.41 -53.52
N GLU A 294 -16.88 21.50 -54.24
CA GLU A 294 -18.21 21.73 -53.65
C GLU A 294 -18.61 20.60 -52.69
N LYS A 295 -18.34 19.35 -53.09
CA LYS A 295 -18.68 18.17 -52.28
C LYS A 295 -17.87 18.10 -50.98
N ILE A 296 -16.58 18.42 -51.05
CA ILE A 296 -15.70 18.51 -49.87
C ILE A 296 -16.15 19.63 -48.89
N ARG A 297 -16.78 20.70 -49.39
CA ARG A 297 -17.39 21.75 -48.53
C ARG A 297 -18.69 21.27 -47.87
N GLN A 298 -19.46 20.41 -48.53
CA GLN A 298 -20.68 19.81 -47.98
C GLN A 298 -20.35 18.89 -46.79
N ASP A 299 -19.42 17.95 -46.97
CA ASP A 299 -19.10 16.93 -45.96
C ASP A 299 -18.49 17.53 -44.68
N LYS A 300 -17.78 18.67 -44.80
CA LYS A 300 -17.26 19.43 -43.65
C LYS A 300 -18.33 20.13 -42.81
N ARG A 301 -19.54 20.36 -43.32
CA ARG A 301 -20.66 20.92 -42.54
C ARG A 301 -21.31 19.84 -41.68
N ASN A 302 -21.69 18.73 -42.30
CA ASN A 302 -22.37 17.59 -41.67
C ASN A 302 -21.63 17.01 -40.44
N ASN A 303 -20.29 17.16 -40.38
CA ASN A 303 -19.45 16.67 -39.28
C ASN A 303 -19.47 17.58 -38.03
N ASN A 304 -19.83 18.87 -38.16
CA ASN A 304 -19.93 19.79 -37.02
C ASN A 304 -21.24 19.61 -36.25
N ASP A 305 -22.35 19.41 -36.95
CA ASP A 305 -23.70 19.27 -36.35
C ASP A 305 -23.75 18.10 -35.35
N LEU A 306 -23.02 17.01 -35.64
CA LEU A 306 -22.91 15.84 -34.77
C LEU A 306 -22.30 16.18 -33.39
N LYS A 307 -21.28 17.06 -33.36
CA LYS A 307 -20.62 17.50 -32.12
C LYS A 307 -21.46 18.46 -31.28
N GLU A 308 -22.46 19.11 -31.87
CA GLU A 308 -23.41 19.95 -31.15
C GLU A 308 -24.55 19.13 -30.52
N TYR A 309 -24.99 18.08 -31.22
CA TYR A 309 -25.97 17.12 -30.70
C TYR A 309 -25.50 16.42 -29.41
N GLU A 310 -24.25 15.97 -29.37
CA GLU A 310 -23.68 15.30 -28.17
C GLU A 310 -23.56 16.23 -26.95
N ARG A 311 -23.19 17.50 -27.16
CA ARG A 311 -23.11 18.51 -26.09
C ARG A 311 -24.48 18.79 -25.46
N ASN A 312 -25.53 18.83 -26.28
CA ASN A 312 -26.89 19.05 -25.76
C ASN A 312 -27.43 17.80 -25.04
N LYS A 313 -27.06 16.60 -25.47
CA LYS A 313 -27.38 15.35 -24.74
C LYS A 313 -26.79 15.35 -23.31
N GLN A 314 -25.54 15.78 -23.12
CA GLN A 314 -24.92 15.84 -21.79
C GLN A 314 -25.56 16.87 -20.83
N LYS A 315 -26.09 17.99 -21.35
CA LYS A 315 -26.76 19.00 -20.51
C LYS A 315 -28.07 18.49 -19.90
N SER A 316 -28.79 17.61 -20.60
CA SER A 316 -30.08 17.08 -20.12
C SER A 316 -29.99 16.19 -18.88
N TYR A 317 -28.83 15.60 -18.60
CA TYR A 317 -28.66 14.63 -17.49
C TYR A 317 -28.23 15.24 -16.16
N LYS A 318 -27.95 16.56 -16.09
CA LYS A 318 -27.51 17.22 -14.83
C LYS A 318 -28.58 18.03 -14.10
N ASN A 319 -29.76 18.25 -14.71
CA ASN A 319 -30.82 19.11 -14.16
C ASN A 319 -32.02 18.34 -13.59
N ALA A 320 -31.92 17.01 -13.38
CA ALA A 320 -33.05 16.14 -13.08
C ALA A 320 -33.03 15.52 -11.67
N ASN A 321 -32.26 16.06 -10.71
CA ASN A 321 -32.10 15.46 -9.38
C ASN A 321 -31.96 16.46 -8.22
N VAL A 322 -32.83 17.47 -8.15
CA VAL A 322 -33.09 18.28 -6.94
C VAL A 322 -34.57 18.65 -6.86
N GLN A 323 -35.40 17.81 -6.22
CA GLN A 323 -36.59 18.22 -5.45
C GLN A 323 -37.24 17.02 -4.75
N ASN A 324 -37.66 17.24 -3.49
CA ASN A 324 -38.47 16.37 -2.64
C ASN A 324 -37.86 14.99 -2.25
N GLU A 325 -38.24 14.35 -1.15
CA GLU A 325 -39.28 14.68 -0.17
C GLU A 325 -38.82 14.43 1.29
N ASN A 326 -39.64 14.78 2.29
CA ASN A 326 -39.22 14.90 3.70
C ASN A 326 -40.33 14.47 4.69
N VAL A 327 -39.93 13.99 5.87
CA VAL A 327 -40.75 13.69 7.08
C VAL A 327 -41.64 12.39 7.03
N PRO A 328 -41.67 11.55 8.09
CA PRO A 328 -42.39 10.25 8.10
C PRO A 328 -43.74 10.26 8.86
N PHE A 329 -44.53 9.17 8.74
CA PHE A 329 -45.71 8.92 9.59
C PHE A 329 -45.88 7.43 10.01
N GLN A 330 -46.93 7.13 10.79
CA GLN A 330 -46.95 6.08 11.83
C GLN A 330 -47.76 4.80 11.55
N SER A 331 -47.43 3.74 12.32
CA SER A 331 -48.34 2.68 12.83
C SER A 331 -48.69 1.51 11.87
N THR A 332 -49.32 0.39 12.27
CA THR A 332 -50.09 0.08 13.51
C THR A 332 -50.13 -1.43 13.90
N ARG A 333 -50.25 -1.73 15.22
CA ARG A 333 -51.05 -2.86 15.83
C ARG A 333 -50.55 -4.33 15.65
N SER A 334 -51.02 -5.36 16.41
CA SER A 334 -52.17 -5.47 17.35
C SER A 334 -52.14 -6.67 18.36
N ARG A 335 -52.61 -6.44 19.61
CA ARG A 335 -53.29 -7.38 20.57
C ARG A 335 -52.43 -8.53 21.16
N ARG A 336 -52.67 -9.11 22.35
CA ARG A 336 -53.85 -9.40 23.24
C ARG A 336 -53.44 -9.28 24.76
N SER A 337 -54.27 -9.42 25.82
CA SER A 337 -55.70 -9.09 26.10
C SER A 337 -56.12 -9.47 27.56
N ARG A 338 -56.27 -8.49 28.49
CA ARG A 338 -57.03 -8.58 29.80
C ARG A 338 -56.39 -9.52 30.87
N PHE A 339 -56.70 -9.52 32.19
CA PHE A 339 -57.66 -8.83 33.10
C PHE A 339 -57.08 -8.91 34.58
N THR A 340 -57.65 -8.48 35.73
CA THR A 340 -59.00 -8.02 36.13
C THR A 340 -58.97 -6.76 37.05
N ASN A 341 -59.17 -6.86 38.39
CA ASN A 341 -59.41 -5.73 39.34
C ASN A 341 -59.43 -6.16 40.84
N SER A 342 -59.30 -5.18 41.75
CA SER A 342 -59.85 -5.09 43.14
C SER A 342 -59.29 -5.86 44.35
N CYS A 343 -59.36 -5.16 45.50
CA CYS A 343 -59.10 -5.55 46.90
C CYS A 343 -60.36 -6.13 47.60
N LEU A 344 -60.14 -6.89 48.71
CA LEU A 344 -60.90 -6.98 50.01
C LEU A 344 -60.32 -8.23 50.75
N ILE A 345 -59.74 -8.15 51.96
CA ILE A 345 -60.28 -7.89 53.32
C ILE A 345 -61.20 -9.01 53.86
N SER A 346 -60.92 -9.40 55.12
CA SER A 346 -61.75 -10.20 56.07
C SER A 346 -61.79 -11.74 55.92
N SER A 347 -61.81 -12.55 56.99
CA SER A 347 -61.38 -12.38 58.41
C SER A 347 -61.52 -13.69 59.21
N ASN A 348 -60.86 -13.73 60.38
CA ASN A 348 -61.40 -14.21 61.68
C ASN A 348 -61.23 -15.68 62.13
N VAL A 349 -60.94 -15.81 63.45
CA VAL A 349 -60.98 -16.99 64.37
C VAL A 349 -60.24 -18.29 63.97
N PHE A 350 -59.77 -19.13 64.90
CA PHE A 350 -59.99 -19.26 66.35
C PHE A 350 -58.65 -19.56 67.10
N MET A 351 -58.67 -19.68 68.44
CA MET A 351 -57.51 -19.81 69.37
C MET A 351 -56.77 -18.46 69.59
N ARG A 352 -56.72 -17.81 70.77
CA ARG A 352 -56.83 -18.18 72.21
C ARG A 352 -55.78 -19.24 72.62
N PHE A 353 -54.98 -19.08 73.69
CA PHE A 353 -55.05 -18.26 74.90
C PHE A 353 -53.60 -17.99 75.42
N ARG A 354 -53.28 -16.85 76.08
CA ARG A 354 -52.97 -16.69 77.55
C ARG A 354 -51.87 -17.61 78.13
N LEU A 355 -50.96 -17.19 79.04
CA LEU A 355 -50.77 -15.96 79.87
C LEU A 355 -49.28 -15.51 79.82
N ILE A 356 -48.93 -14.23 79.75
CA ILE A 356 -48.71 -13.23 80.85
C ILE A 356 -47.65 -13.63 81.90
N GLN A 357 -46.50 -12.95 81.88
CA GLN A 357 -45.84 -12.18 82.97
C GLN A 357 -44.52 -11.57 82.41
N ASN A 358 -43.98 -10.42 82.86
CA ASN A 358 -44.44 -9.48 83.90
C ASN A 358 -43.93 -8.03 83.67
N GLU A 359 -44.68 -7.05 84.17
CA GLU A 359 -44.23 -5.72 84.69
C GLU A 359 -43.42 -4.76 83.76
N VAL A 360 -43.29 -3.44 84.03
CA VAL A 360 -43.63 -2.59 85.19
C VAL A 360 -44.40 -1.34 84.74
N TYR A 361 -45.53 -0.98 85.40
CA TYR A 361 -45.79 0.43 85.77
C TYR A 361 -46.87 0.60 86.87
N ASN A 362 -46.49 1.34 87.92
CA ASN A 362 -47.29 2.15 88.84
C ASN A 362 -48.25 1.58 89.94
N ILE A 363 -47.80 1.79 91.19
CA ILE A 363 -48.51 2.35 92.37
C ILE A 363 -49.60 1.50 93.08
N TYR A 364 -49.29 0.98 94.29
CA TYR A 364 -49.80 1.56 95.57
C TYR A 364 -49.03 1.09 96.82
N HIS A 365 -49.37 1.68 97.97
CA HIS A 365 -48.64 1.75 99.26
C HIS A 365 -49.35 0.91 100.36
N ILE A 366 -48.74 0.77 101.57
CA ILE A 366 -49.34 0.47 102.93
C ILE A 366 -49.01 -0.90 103.65
N PHE A 367 -48.29 -0.80 104.80
CA PHE A 367 -48.29 -1.62 106.08
C PHE A 367 -47.33 -2.82 106.46
N TYR A 368 -46.44 -2.55 107.45
CA TYR A 368 -46.27 -3.18 108.81
C TYR A 368 -45.43 -4.48 109.18
N LYS A 369 -44.29 -4.26 109.91
CA LYS A 369 -43.81 -4.81 111.25
C LYS A 369 -43.31 -6.27 111.59
N GLN A 370 -42.02 -6.39 112.06
CA GLN A 370 -41.46 -6.79 113.41
C GLN A 370 -41.64 -8.24 114.05
N LYS A 371 -40.85 -8.84 115.02
CA LYS A 371 -39.52 -8.59 115.72
C LYS A 371 -39.08 -9.66 116.85
N THR A 372 -37.90 -10.34 116.72
CA THR A 372 -36.89 -10.90 117.74
C THR A 372 -37.11 -12.04 118.82
N ARG A 373 -36.17 -13.02 118.90
CA ARG A 373 -35.19 -13.52 119.98
C ARG A 373 -35.57 -13.87 121.47
N ILE A 374 -34.93 -14.88 122.14
CA ILE A 374 -34.78 -15.09 123.65
C ILE A 374 -33.67 -16.14 124.12
N LYS A 375 -33.50 -16.54 125.43
CA LYS A 375 -32.21 -16.93 126.14
C LYS A 375 -32.32 -17.76 127.50
N MET A 376 -31.18 -18.20 128.14
CA MET A 376 -30.90 -18.72 129.56
C MET A 376 -30.84 -20.29 129.80
N SER A 377 -30.39 -20.99 130.90
CA SER A 377 -30.24 -20.81 132.40
C SER A 377 -29.12 -21.71 133.11
N LYS A 378 -29.14 -22.03 134.47
CA LYS A 378 -28.10 -22.78 135.30
C LYS A 378 -28.57 -23.23 136.74
N VAL A 379 -27.78 -24.03 137.54
CA VAL A 379 -27.45 -23.94 139.04
C VAL A 379 -27.16 -25.28 139.84
N ALA A 380 -26.23 -25.27 140.84
CA ALA A 380 -25.73 -26.39 141.74
C ALA A 380 -25.08 -25.80 143.07
N THR A 381 -24.52 -26.43 144.15
CA THR A 381 -24.27 -27.81 144.76
C THR A 381 -23.85 -27.66 146.29
N LYS A 382 -23.65 -28.72 147.15
CA LYS A 382 -23.12 -28.60 148.56
C LYS A 382 -22.65 -29.90 149.32
N ASP A 383 -22.12 -29.77 150.58
CA ASP A 383 -21.06 -30.62 151.19
C ASP A 383 -21.00 -30.76 152.76
N SER A 384 -20.08 -31.62 153.28
CA SER A 384 -19.26 -31.53 154.55
C SER A 384 -19.54 -32.26 155.90
N GLN A 385 -18.47 -32.84 156.50
CA GLN A 385 -18.09 -32.80 157.95
C GLN A 385 -16.61 -33.26 158.15
N GLN A 386 -15.85 -32.71 159.12
CA GLN A 386 -14.44 -33.07 159.42
C GLN A 386 -14.24 -33.35 160.94
N THR A 387 -13.37 -34.27 161.38
CA THR A 387 -11.98 -33.91 161.81
C THR A 387 -10.95 -35.04 161.75
N SER A 388 -11.31 -36.32 161.98
CA SER A 388 -10.44 -37.46 161.57
C SER A 388 -10.16 -37.39 160.06
N LEU A 389 -11.13 -36.84 159.32
CA LEU A 389 -11.00 -36.41 157.94
C LEU A 389 -9.84 -35.44 157.67
N LEU A 390 -9.15 -34.81 158.63
CA LEU A 390 -8.12 -33.81 158.31
C LEU A 390 -6.85 -34.44 157.73
N ASP A 391 -6.32 -35.51 158.33
CA ASP A 391 -5.17 -36.24 157.79
C ASP A 391 -5.59 -37.16 156.64
N MET A 392 -6.83 -37.67 156.68
CA MET A 392 -7.47 -38.31 155.53
C MET A 392 -7.63 -37.33 154.35
N LEU A 393 -7.86 -36.03 154.61
CA LEU A 393 -7.83 -34.96 153.61
C LEU A 393 -6.41 -34.70 153.14
N LYS A 394 -5.39 -34.66 154.01
CA LYS A 394 -4.01 -34.46 153.55
C LYS A 394 -3.56 -35.59 152.62
N MET A 395 -3.95 -36.83 152.92
CA MET A 395 -3.76 -37.96 152.02
C MET A 395 -4.61 -37.79 150.74
N LYS A 396 -5.93 -37.63 150.82
CA LYS A 396 -6.78 -37.46 149.64
C LYS A 396 -6.50 -36.21 148.81
N MET A 397 -5.97 -35.14 149.37
CA MET A 397 -5.52 -33.93 148.67
C MET A 397 -4.11 -34.06 148.11
N ARG A 398 -3.32 -35.06 148.54
CA ARG A 398 -2.07 -35.45 147.88
C ARG A 398 -2.38 -36.41 146.74
N GLN A 399 -3.20 -37.43 147.00
CA GLN A 399 -3.69 -38.37 146.00
C GLN A 399 -4.46 -37.65 144.88
N ALA A 400 -5.46 -36.83 145.20
CA ALA A 400 -6.16 -35.99 144.21
C ALA A 400 -5.37 -34.79 143.69
N ARG A 401 -4.10 -34.63 144.09
CA ARG A 401 -3.13 -33.77 143.38
C ARG A 401 -2.33 -34.58 142.39
N GLU A 402 -1.87 -35.77 142.78
CA GLU A 402 -1.10 -36.71 141.96
C GLU A 402 -1.98 -37.27 140.82
N GLU A 403 -3.23 -37.63 141.09
CA GLU A 403 -4.28 -37.93 140.10
C GLU A 403 -4.57 -36.73 139.18
N ALA A 404 -4.59 -35.50 139.72
CA ALA A 404 -4.82 -34.28 138.94
C ALA A 404 -3.57 -33.77 138.19
N GLU A 405 -2.38 -34.25 138.54
CA GLU A 405 -1.11 -33.98 137.87
C GLU A 405 -0.94 -34.98 136.71
N ASN A 406 -1.21 -36.26 136.95
CA ASN A 406 -1.29 -37.30 135.91
C ASN A 406 -2.38 -36.96 134.87
N ALA A 407 -3.62 -36.69 135.28
CA ALA A 407 -4.69 -36.37 134.33
C ALA A 407 -4.48 -35.02 133.60
N LYS A 408 -3.65 -34.13 134.15
CA LYS A 408 -3.20 -32.91 133.47
C LYS A 408 -2.10 -33.21 132.45
N ASP A 409 -1.15 -34.09 132.76
CA ASP A 409 -0.08 -34.47 131.84
C ASP A 409 -0.62 -35.36 130.70
N GLU A 410 -1.58 -36.24 130.97
CA GLU A 410 -2.37 -36.95 129.95
C GLU A 410 -3.17 -35.99 129.07
N ALA A 411 -3.81 -34.97 129.65
CA ALA A 411 -4.51 -33.94 128.90
C ALA A 411 -3.54 -33.08 128.06
N ASP A 412 -2.37 -32.72 128.58
CA ASP A 412 -1.34 -31.96 127.85
C ASP A 412 -0.69 -32.81 126.74
N GLU A 413 -0.54 -34.14 126.91
CA GLU A 413 -0.05 -35.04 125.85
C GLU A 413 -1.12 -35.32 124.78
N ALA A 414 -2.37 -35.57 125.15
CA ALA A 414 -3.49 -35.72 124.22
C ALA A 414 -3.71 -34.44 123.40
N LYS A 415 -3.58 -33.27 124.05
CA LYS A 415 -3.61 -31.96 123.41
C LYS A 415 -2.43 -31.74 122.47
N ARG A 416 -1.22 -32.19 122.81
CA ARG A 416 -0.06 -32.20 121.90
C ARG A 416 -0.33 -33.01 120.63
N LYS A 417 -0.86 -34.22 120.78
CA LYS A 417 -1.24 -35.09 119.64
C LYS A 417 -2.33 -34.45 118.79
N PHE A 418 -3.31 -33.80 119.42
CA PHE A 418 -4.34 -33.02 118.72
C PHE A 418 -3.73 -31.83 117.95
N GLU A 419 -2.80 -31.08 118.55
CA GLU A 419 -2.11 -29.95 117.90
C GLU A 419 -1.23 -30.41 116.72
N GLU A 420 -0.57 -31.57 116.82
CA GLU A 420 0.17 -32.18 115.70
C GLU A 420 -0.75 -32.63 114.55
N GLU A 421 -1.85 -33.32 114.84
CA GLU A 421 -2.82 -33.73 113.81
C GLU A 421 -3.58 -32.54 113.20
N HIS A 422 -3.88 -31.51 113.99
CA HIS A 422 -4.44 -30.26 113.48
C HIS A 422 -3.48 -29.61 112.47
N LYS A 423 -2.19 -29.56 112.81
CA LYS A 423 -1.15 -28.96 111.98
C LYS A 423 -0.91 -29.74 110.67
N LYS A 424 -0.85 -31.07 110.72
CA LYS A 424 -0.81 -31.92 109.50
C LYS A 424 -2.01 -31.67 108.59
N ARG A 425 -3.20 -31.52 109.18
CA ARG A 425 -4.42 -31.21 108.43
C ARG A 425 -4.38 -29.82 107.81
N GLU A 426 -3.91 -28.80 108.52
CA GLU A 426 -3.72 -27.45 107.97
C GLU A 426 -2.68 -27.43 106.83
N GLU A 427 -1.61 -28.21 106.96
CA GLU A 427 -0.61 -28.39 105.89
C GLU A 427 -1.23 -29.06 104.65
N ALA A 428 -2.04 -30.11 104.82
CA ALA A 428 -2.74 -30.76 103.71
C ALA A 428 -3.85 -29.90 103.07
N GLU A 429 -4.64 -29.16 103.86
CA GLU A 429 -5.65 -28.23 103.33
C GLU A 429 -5.00 -27.07 102.57
N ALA A 430 -3.83 -26.60 103.01
CA ALA A 430 -3.03 -25.61 102.29
C ALA A 430 -2.47 -26.17 100.97
N GLU A 431 -2.05 -27.44 100.92
CA GLU A 431 -1.57 -28.10 99.71
C GLU A 431 -2.71 -28.31 98.69
N VAL A 432 -3.90 -28.76 99.13
CA VAL A 432 -5.11 -28.81 98.31
C VAL A 432 -5.48 -27.43 97.76
N ALA A 433 -5.38 -26.38 98.58
CA ALA A 433 -5.63 -25.00 98.13
C ALA A 433 -4.58 -24.49 97.12
N ALA A 434 -3.33 -24.96 97.20
CA ALA A 434 -2.28 -24.65 96.22
C ALA A 434 -2.49 -25.39 94.89
N LEU A 435 -2.83 -26.69 94.93
CA LEU A 435 -3.13 -27.50 93.76
C LEU A 435 -4.35 -26.95 92.98
N ASN A 436 -5.42 -26.56 93.69
CA ASN A 436 -6.60 -25.95 93.04
C ASN A 436 -6.27 -24.60 92.36
N ARG A 437 -5.37 -23.78 92.92
CA ARG A 437 -4.88 -22.57 92.25
C ARG A 437 -4.05 -22.88 91.00
N ARG A 438 -3.23 -23.93 91.02
CA ARG A 438 -2.49 -24.40 89.84
C ARG A 438 -3.44 -24.88 88.74
N ILE A 439 -4.49 -25.61 89.08
CA ILE A 439 -5.54 -26.05 88.13
C ILE A 439 -6.19 -24.83 87.46
N GLN A 440 -6.61 -23.81 88.23
CA GLN A 440 -7.23 -22.60 87.66
C GLN A 440 -6.29 -21.85 86.70
N LEU A 441 -4.99 -21.74 87.04
CA LEU A 441 -4.00 -21.11 86.15
C LEU A 441 -3.77 -21.91 84.86
N LEU A 442 -3.70 -23.24 84.95
CA LEU A 442 -3.59 -24.12 83.77
C LEU A 442 -4.84 -24.05 82.88
N GLU A 443 -6.04 -23.95 83.47
CA GLU A 443 -7.29 -23.79 82.71
C GLU A 443 -7.39 -22.40 82.04
N GLU A 444 -6.90 -21.34 82.69
CA GLU A 444 -6.77 -20.01 82.08
C GLU A 444 -5.72 -19.97 80.94
N ASP A 445 -4.57 -20.62 81.11
CA ASP A 445 -3.51 -20.60 80.08
C ASP A 445 -3.80 -21.55 78.92
N LEU A 446 -4.49 -22.68 79.15
CA LEU A 446 -5.02 -23.54 78.09
C LEU A 446 -6.03 -22.80 77.22
N THR A 447 -7.01 -22.12 77.83
CA THR A 447 -8.02 -21.36 77.06
C THR A 447 -7.40 -20.19 76.29
N ARG A 448 -6.36 -19.54 76.83
CA ARG A 448 -5.53 -18.56 76.09
C ARG A 448 -4.76 -19.19 74.92
N ALA A 449 -4.24 -20.41 75.08
CA ALA A 449 -3.53 -21.14 74.03
C ALA A 449 -4.49 -21.54 72.89
N GLU A 450 -5.70 -22.02 73.22
CA GLU A 450 -6.75 -22.34 72.25
C GLU A 450 -7.21 -21.11 71.45
N GLU A 451 -7.43 -19.96 72.10
CA GLU A 451 -7.82 -18.73 71.41
C GLU A 451 -6.70 -18.18 70.50
N ARG A 452 -5.43 -18.27 70.95
CA ARG A 452 -4.26 -17.97 70.10
C ARG A 452 -4.18 -18.91 68.89
N LEU A 453 -4.38 -20.21 69.09
CA LEU A 453 -4.39 -21.23 68.02
C LEU A 453 -5.47 -20.91 67.00
N LYS A 454 -6.69 -20.59 67.45
CA LYS A 454 -7.79 -20.19 66.58
C LYS A 454 -7.42 -18.98 65.71
N ILE A 455 -6.92 -17.90 66.31
CA ILE A 455 -6.51 -16.69 65.58
C ILE A 455 -5.35 -16.98 64.61
N ALA A 456 -4.40 -17.87 64.97
CA ALA A 456 -3.33 -18.30 64.07
C ALA A 456 -3.87 -19.08 62.87
N THR A 457 -4.82 -20.01 63.08
CA THR A 457 -5.45 -20.78 62.00
C THR A 457 -6.32 -19.92 61.07
N GLU A 458 -7.06 -18.94 61.61
CA GLU A 458 -7.87 -18.02 60.80
C GLU A 458 -6.97 -17.16 59.89
N LYS A 459 -5.87 -16.62 60.42
CA LYS A 459 -4.86 -15.89 59.64
C LYS A 459 -4.16 -16.76 58.59
N LEU A 460 -3.92 -18.02 58.88
CA LEU A 460 -3.32 -18.97 57.94
C LEU A 460 -4.25 -19.24 56.75
N GLU A 461 -5.56 -19.36 57.01
CA GLU A 461 -6.56 -19.51 55.95
C GLU A 461 -6.72 -18.23 55.10
N GLU A 462 -6.59 -17.05 55.70
CA GLU A 462 -6.56 -15.77 54.97
C GLU A 462 -5.29 -15.62 54.11
N ALA A 463 -4.10 -15.90 54.68
CA ALA A 463 -2.83 -15.85 53.96
C ALA A 463 -2.79 -16.84 52.77
N SER A 464 -3.30 -18.06 52.96
CA SER A 464 -3.41 -19.05 51.88
C SER A 464 -4.32 -18.56 50.74
N LYS A 465 -5.46 -17.94 51.05
CA LYS A 465 -6.36 -17.39 50.03
C LYS A 465 -5.72 -16.23 49.27
N ALA A 466 -5.00 -15.34 49.96
CA ALA A 466 -4.26 -14.25 49.34
C ALA A 466 -3.15 -14.78 48.41
N ALA A 467 -2.43 -15.83 48.82
CA ALA A 467 -1.44 -16.51 47.97
C ALA A 467 -2.09 -17.13 46.72
N ASP A 468 -3.18 -17.90 46.88
CA ASP A 468 -3.90 -18.52 45.76
C ASP A 468 -4.44 -17.49 44.75
N GLU A 469 -4.89 -16.32 45.22
CA GLU A 469 -5.37 -15.22 44.36
C GLU A 469 -4.23 -14.48 43.68
N SER A 470 -3.11 -14.28 44.37
CA SER A 470 -1.89 -13.71 43.79
C SER A 470 -1.31 -14.62 42.70
N GLU A 471 -1.26 -15.94 42.93
CA GLU A 471 -0.74 -16.90 41.95
C GLU A 471 -1.69 -17.08 40.74
N ARG A 472 -3.02 -17.03 40.95
CA ARG A 472 -4.00 -16.92 39.85
C ARG A 472 -3.80 -15.64 39.03
N GLY A 473 -3.53 -14.51 39.68
CA GLY A 473 -3.15 -13.26 39.00
C GLY A 473 -1.86 -13.41 38.18
N ARG A 474 -0.81 -13.99 38.79
CA ARG A 474 0.49 -14.26 38.15
C ARG A 474 0.34 -15.11 36.88
N LYS A 475 -0.38 -16.24 36.95
CA LYS A 475 -0.65 -17.14 35.81
C LYS A 475 -1.42 -16.44 34.68
N SER A 476 -2.35 -15.55 35.02
CA SER A 476 -3.09 -14.75 34.03
C SER A 476 -2.20 -13.72 33.31
N MET A 477 -1.28 -13.05 34.04
CA MET A 477 -0.29 -12.15 33.44
C MET A 477 0.74 -12.90 32.58
N GLU A 478 1.25 -14.03 33.08
CA GLU A 478 2.18 -14.91 32.36
C GLU A 478 1.60 -15.40 31.03
N THR A 479 0.31 -15.75 31.02
CA THR A 479 -0.40 -16.14 29.78
C THR A 479 -0.54 -14.97 28.80
N ARG A 480 -0.75 -13.74 29.27
CA ARG A 480 -0.82 -12.53 28.41
C ARG A 480 0.54 -12.16 27.85
N SER A 481 1.56 -12.01 28.69
CA SER A 481 2.91 -11.64 28.24
C SER A 481 3.46 -12.62 27.18
N MET A 482 3.16 -13.93 27.26
CA MET A 482 3.48 -14.84 26.14
C MET A 482 2.67 -14.55 24.85
N GLN A 483 1.38 -14.23 24.94
CA GLN A 483 0.56 -13.86 23.76
C GLN A 483 0.99 -12.52 23.14
N ASP A 484 1.37 -11.56 23.97
CA ASP A 484 1.87 -10.26 23.52
C ASP A 484 3.31 -10.36 22.96
N GLU A 485 4.15 -11.24 23.53
CA GLU A 485 5.47 -11.60 22.97
C GLU A 485 5.34 -12.37 21.64
N GLU A 486 4.42 -13.32 21.50
CA GLU A 486 4.08 -13.97 20.21
C GLU A 486 3.59 -12.94 19.18
N ARG A 487 2.70 -12.02 19.57
CA ARG A 487 2.19 -10.94 18.71
C ARG A 487 3.30 -9.96 18.30
N ALA A 488 4.18 -9.56 19.21
CA ALA A 488 5.32 -8.70 18.91
C ALA A 488 6.27 -9.35 17.90
N ASN A 489 6.59 -10.63 18.07
CA ASN A 489 7.41 -11.39 17.12
C ASN A 489 6.76 -11.50 15.73
N LEU A 490 5.43 -11.66 15.67
CA LEU A 490 4.68 -11.66 14.40
C LEU A 490 4.72 -10.28 13.71
N LEU A 491 4.49 -9.20 14.47
CA LEU A 491 4.56 -7.81 13.97
C LEU A 491 5.97 -7.46 13.50
N GLU A 492 7.02 -7.84 14.24
CA GLU A 492 8.41 -7.60 13.87
C GLU A 492 8.79 -8.33 12.57
N THR A 493 8.28 -9.56 12.39
CA THR A 493 8.41 -10.31 11.13
C THR A 493 7.68 -9.60 9.96
N GLN A 494 6.48 -9.07 10.19
CA GLN A 494 5.72 -8.32 9.17
C GLN A 494 6.42 -6.99 8.81
N VAL A 495 6.98 -6.26 9.78
CA VAL A 495 7.76 -5.04 9.55
C VAL A 495 9.02 -5.34 8.73
N LEU A 496 9.71 -6.45 8.98
CA LEU A 496 10.87 -6.88 8.20
C LEU A 496 10.48 -7.24 6.75
N GLN A 497 9.35 -7.93 6.55
CA GLN A 497 8.84 -8.22 5.19
C GLN A 497 8.43 -6.94 4.45
N ALA A 498 7.73 -6.01 5.11
CA ALA A 498 7.35 -4.72 4.52
C ALA A 498 8.58 -3.89 4.11
N LYS A 499 9.64 -3.88 4.94
CA LYS A 499 10.92 -3.21 4.62
C LYS A 499 11.63 -3.85 3.42
N LEU A 500 11.68 -5.17 3.33
CA LEU A 500 12.28 -5.86 2.16
C LEU A 500 11.50 -5.57 0.86
N ILE A 501 10.17 -5.54 0.93
CA ILE A 501 9.32 -5.15 -0.21
C ILE A 501 9.60 -3.69 -0.59
N ALA A 502 9.68 -2.77 0.38
CA ALA A 502 10.03 -1.37 0.13
C ALA A 502 11.44 -1.21 -0.50
N GLU A 503 12.47 -1.92 -0.01
CA GLU A 503 13.83 -1.86 -0.57
C GLU A 503 13.93 -2.46 -1.98
N GLU A 504 13.12 -3.46 -2.33
CA GLU A 504 12.96 -3.88 -3.74
C GLU A 504 12.17 -2.86 -4.56
N ALA A 505 11.21 -2.19 -3.92
CA ALA A 505 10.39 -1.11 -4.49
C ALA A 505 11.09 0.27 -4.51
N ASP A 506 12.31 0.41 -4.01
CA ASP A 506 13.18 1.54 -4.36
C ASP A 506 14.15 1.16 -5.49
N ARG A 507 14.76 -0.03 -5.44
CA ARG A 507 15.71 -0.49 -6.48
C ARG A 507 15.10 -0.55 -7.88
N LYS A 508 13.91 -1.14 -8.04
CA LYS A 508 13.24 -1.20 -9.37
C LYS A 508 12.86 0.21 -9.88
N TYR A 509 12.69 1.20 -9.00
CA TYR A 509 12.34 2.59 -9.34
C TYR A 509 13.57 3.35 -9.81
N GLU A 510 14.73 3.11 -9.22
CA GLU A 510 16.02 3.59 -9.73
C GLU A 510 16.33 2.98 -11.12
N GLU A 511 16.16 1.66 -11.28
CA GLU A 511 16.30 0.96 -12.56
C GLU A 511 15.39 1.55 -13.64
N PHE A 512 14.08 1.70 -13.36
CA PHE A 512 13.14 2.34 -14.30
C PHE A 512 13.50 3.80 -14.62
N ASN A 513 14.06 4.57 -13.67
CA ASN A 513 14.49 5.94 -13.94
C ASN A 513 15.78 6.01 -14.78
N ILE A 514 16.67 5.02 -14.68
CA ILE A 514 17.84 4.88 -15.56
C ILE A 514 17.37 4.54 -16.98
N VAL A 515 16.47 3.57 -17.14
CA VAL A 515 15.89 3.19 -18.44
C VAL A 515 15.14 4.36 -19.07
N ARG A 516 14.28 5.06 -18.31
CA ARG A 516 13.56 6.24 -18.78
C ARG A 516 14.51 7.32 -19.32
N LYS A 517 15.57 7.66 -18.59
CA LYS A 517 16.58 8.63 -19.05
C LYS A 517 17.34 8.17 -20.30
N ALA A 518 17.61 6.88 -20.42
CA ALA A 518 18.24 6.33 -21.63
C ALA A 518 17.32 6.42 -22.86
N LEU A 519 16.01 6.22 -22.68
CA LEU A 519 15.00 6.39 -23.74
C LEU A 519 14.76 7.86 -24.07
N GLU A 520 14.72 8.76 -23.08
CA GLU A 520 14.63 10.22 -23.27
C GLU A 520 15.81 10.71 -24.13
N ASN A 521 17.05 10.35 -23.76
CA ASN A 521 18.24 10.67 -24.55
C ASN A 521 18.21 10.07 -25.97
N ARG A 522 17.67 8.84 -26.13
CA ARG A 522 17.55 8.18 -27.44
C ARG A 522 16.53 8.90 -28.33
N PHE A 523 15.41 9.33 -27.76
CA PHE A 523 14.38 10.10 -28.46
C PHE A 523 14.93 11.45 -28.97
N GLU A 524 15.67 12.19 -28.13
CA GLU A 524 16.32 13.44 -28.54
C GLU A 524 17.25 13.25 -29.75
N ILE A 525 18.07 12.19 -29.75
CA ILE A 525 18.98 11.86 -30.86
C ILE A 525 18.22 11.52 -32.16
N GLU A 526 17.10 10.80 -32.06
CA GLU A 526 16.32 10.38 -33.24
C GLU A 526 15.46 11.54 -33.80
N ASP A 527 14.98 12.47 -32.96
CA ASP A 527 14.27 13.69 -33.40
C ASP A 527 15.24 14.70 -34.07
N ASP A 528 16.47 14.82 -33.55
CA ASP A 528 17.57 15.54 -34.22
C ASP A 528 17.91 14.92 -35.58
N ARG A 529 17.97 13.58 -35.67
CA ARG A 529 18.20 12.85 -36.93
C ARG A 529 17.04 13.06 -37.90
N CYS A 530 15.79 12.95 -37.46
CA CYS A 530 14.60 13.22 -38.27
C CYS A 530 14.62 14.67 -38.82
N THR A 531 14.95 15.65 -37.97
CA THR A 531 15.10 17.06 -38.37
C THR A 531 16.19 17.27 -39.43
N GLN A 532 17.33 16.57 -39.30
CA GLN A 532 18.39 16.60 -40.32
C GLN A 532 17.98 15.94 -41.64
N LEU A 533 17.22 14.84 -41.59
CA LEU A 533 16.69 14.18 -42.79
C LEU A 533 15.64 15.06 -43.50
N GLU A 534 14.73 15.71 -42.76
CA GLU A 534 13.80 16.69 -43.34
C GLU A 534 14.54 17.85 -44.05
N LEU A 535 15.61 18.37 -43.45
CA LEU A 535 16.41 19.44 -44.05
C LEU A 535 17.09 18.99 -45.36
N LYS A 536 17.64 17.78 -45.40
CA LYS A 536 18.19 17.19 -46.63
C LYS A 536 17.12 17.00 -47.71
N VAL A 537 15.95 16.49 -47.36
CA VAL A 537 14.82 16.33 -48.30
C VAL A 537 14.39 17.69 -48.85
N ARG A 538 14.21 18.72 -48.01
CA ARG A 538 13.89 20.10 -48.47
C ARG A 538 14.96 20.66 -49.41
N GLN A 539 16.24 20.46 -49.12
CA GLN A 539 17.33 20.90 -50.00
C GLN A 539 17.30 20.17 -51.35
N MET A 540 17.12 18.85 -51.34
CA MET A 540 17.07 18.03 -52.56
C MET A 540 15.84 18.36 -53.42
N SER A 541 14.67 18.60 -52.82
CA SER A 541 13.49 19.11 -53.54
C SER A 541 13.70 20.50 -54.13
N SER A 542 14.42 21.41 -53.44
CA SER A 542 14.75 22.73 -53.98
C SER A 542 15.70 22.65 -55.18
N LEU A 543 16.69 21.75 -55.14
CA LEU A 543 17.60 21.50 -56.26
C LEU A 543 16.87 20.87 -57.46
N LEU A 544 15.94 19.95 -57.22
CA LEU A 544 15.09 19.38 -58.27
C LEU A 544 14.21 20.47 -58.92
N GLN A 545 13.55 21.31 -58.13
CA GLN A 545 12.74 22.41 -58.65
C GLN A 545 13.59 23.40 -59.47
N GLU A 546 14.83 23.66 -59.05
CA GLU A 546 15.79 24.46 -59.81
C GLU A 546 16.19 23.83 -61.14
N THR A 547 16.36 22.50 -61.22
CA THR A 547 16.67 21.84 -62.51
C THR A 547 15.45 21.79 -63.42
N GLU A 548 14.25 21.51 -62.90
CA GLU A 548 12.99 21.62 -63.64
C GLU A 548 12.80 23.01 -64.27
N ASN A 549 13.00 24.08 -63.48
CA ASN A 549 12.91 25.46 -63.97
C ASN A 549 13.92 25.75 -65.10
N LYS A 550 15.15 25.21 -64.99
CA LYS A 550 16.19 25.34 -66.03
C LYS A 550 15.82 24.54 -67.30
N PHE A 551 15.24 23.35 -67.15
CA PHE A 551 14.72 22.57 -68.29
C PHE A 551 13.55 23.28 -68.99
N GLU A 552 12.61 23.89 -68.25
CA GLU A 552 11.57 24.72 -68.85
C GLU A 552 12.14 25.92 -69.61
N GLU A 553 13.15 26.61 -69.06
CA GLU A 553 13.78 27.75 -69.74
C GLU A 553 14.49 27.32 -71.04
N VAL A 554 15.19 26.19 -71.02
CA VAL A 554 15.82 25.59 -72.22
C VAL A 554 14.76 25.17 -73.24
N ALA A 555 13.68 24.51 -72.83
CA ALA A 555 12.60 24.11 -73.73
C ALA A 555 11.89 25.31 -74.40
N ARG A 556 11.67 26.41 -73.64
CA ARG A 556 11.13 27.66 -74.21
C ARG A 556 12.11 28.31 -75.20
N LYS A 557 13.42 28.30 -74.92
CA LYS A 557 14.45 28.79 -75.85
C LYS A 557 14.51 27.96 -77.13
N LEU A 558 14.46 26.63 -77.01
CA LEU A 558 14.43 25.71 -78.15
C LEU A 558 13.21 26.01 -79.05
N ALA A 559 12.01 26.07 -78.47
CA ALA A 559 10.79 26.39 -79.21
C ALA A 559 10.81 27.77 -79.90
N MET A 560 11.52 28.76 -79.34
CA MET A 560 11.75 30.04 -80.01
C MET A 560 12.71 29.91 -81.21
N VAL A 561 13.80 29.16 -81.06
CA VAL A 561 14.77 28.90 -82.13
C VAL A 561 14.14 28.07 -83.26
N GLU A 562 13.36 27.05 -82.94
CA GLU A 562 12.57 26.27 -83.90
C GLU A 562 11.61 27.17 -84.70
N ALA A 563 10.90 28.08 -84.03
CA ALA A 563 10.01 29.03 -84.70
C ALA A 563 10.76 30.13 -85.49
N ASP A 564 11.98 30.51 -85.11
CA ASP A 564 12.84 31.42 -85.88
C ASP A 564 13.43 30.73 -87.12
N LEU A 565 13.73 29.44 -87.02
CA LEU A 565 14.16 28.57 -88.12
C LEU A 565 13.03 28.31 -89.12
N GLU A 566 11.84 27.92 -88.67
CA GLU A 566 10.64 27.76 -89.52
C GLU A 566 10.38 29.04 -90.33
N ARG A 567 10.40 30.20 -89.67
CA ARG A 567 10.29 31.51 -90.34
C ARG A 567 11.48 31.87 -91.23
N ALA A 568 12.64 31.24 -91.09
CA ALA A 568 13.78 31.40 -92.01
C ALA A 568 13.63 30.50 -93.24
N GLU A 569 13.16 29.27 -93.05
CA GLU A 569 12.84 28.30 -94.11
C GLU A 569 11.69 28.80 -95.00
N GLU A 570 10.60 29.34 -94.42
CA GLU A 570 9.53 30.02 -95.18
C GLU A 570 10.06 31.15 -96.07
N ARG A 571 11.00 31.96 -95.56
CA ARG A 571 11.63 33.05 -96.31
C ARG A 571 12.57 32.53 -97.39
N ALA A 572 13.24 31.41 -97.17
CA ALA A 572 14.05 30.74 -98.17
C ALA A 572 13.18 30.18 -99.31
N GLU A 573 12.13 29.40 -99.00
CA GLU A 573 11.23 28.84 -100.02
C GLU A 573 10.54 29.97 -100.82
N ALA A 574 10.11 31.06 -100.16
CA ALA A 574 9.56 32.22 -100.86
C ALA A 574 10.59 32.90 -101.80
N GLY A 575 11.86 32.96 -101.40
CA GLY A 575 12.96 33.45 -102.23
C GLY A 575 13.24 32.54 -103.43
N GLU A 576 13.30 31.22 -103.22
CA GLU A 576 13.50 30.22 -104.27
C GLU A 576 12.35 30.22 -105.28
N ASN A 577 11.10 30.23 -104.84
CA ASN A 577 9.94 30.37 -105.73
C ASN A 577 10.03 31.64 -106.58
N LYS A 578 10.44 32.78 -105.99
CA LYS A 578 10.60 34.04 -106.75
C LYS A 578 11.76 33.99 -107.75
N ILE A 579 12.83 33.24 -107.47
CA ILE A 579 13.91 32.96 -108.43
C ILE A 579 13.38 32.10 -109.59
N VAL A 580 12.64 31.03 -109.31
CA VAL A 580 12.06 30.14 -110.34
C VAL A 580 11.10 30.90 -111.27
N GLU A 581 10.27 31.79 -110.74
CA GLU A 581 9.43 32.68 -111.56
C GLU A 581 10.26 33.56 -112.52
N LEU A 582 11.33 34.19 -112.00
CA LEU A 582 12.22 35.04 -112.80
C LEU A 582 13.04 34.25 -113.83
N GLU A 583 13.41 33.00 -113.54
CA GLU A 583 14.06 32.11 -114.51
C GLU A 583 13.11 31.71 -115.65
N GLU A 584 11.82 31.49 -115.37
CA GLU A 584 10.81 31.20 -116.37
C GLU A 584 10.47 32.44 -117.23
N GLU A 585 10.36 33.63 -116.63
CA GLU A 585 10.25 34.89 -117.37
C GLU A 585 11.45 35.07 -118.33
N LEU A 586 12.67 34.85 -117.86
CA LEU A 586 13.89 34.87 -118.69
C LEU A 586 13.88 33.78 -119.78
N ARG A 587 13.29 32.61 -119.52
CA ARG A 587 13.12 31.54 -120.54
C ARG A 587 12.15 31.97 -121.63
N VAL A 588 11.04 32.60 -121.28
CA VAL A 588 10.06 33.15 -122.25
C VAL A 588 10.69 34.27 -123.07
N VAL A 589 11.38 35.23 -122.44
CA VAL A 589 12.11 36.30 -123.15
C VAL A 589 13.15 35.72 -124.11
N GLY A 590 13.92 34.71 -123.69
CA GLY A 590 14.90 34.04 -124.54
C GLY A 590 14.31 33.24 -125.71
N ASN A 591 13.05 32.79 -125.62
CA ASN A 591 12.33 32.17 -126.74
C ASN A 591 11.75 33.21 -127.70
N ASN A 592 11.29 34.35 -127.19
CA ASN A 592 10.86 35.49 -128.00
C ASN A 592 12.03 36.08 -128.80
N LEU A 593 13.21 36.19 -128.19
CA LEU A 593 14.42 36.68 -128.87
C LEU A 593 14.79 35.79 -130.09
N LYS A 594 14.85 34.47 -129.91
CA LYS A 594 15.08 33.52 -131.02
C LYS A 594 14.02 33.59 -132.11
N SER A 595 12.78 33.89 -131.73
CA SER A 595 11.68 34.03 -132.69
C SER A 595 11.81 35.32 -133.50
N LEU A 596 12.39 36.38 -132.91
CA LEU A 596 12.77 37.62 -133.58
C LEU A 596 13.99 37.42 -134.49
N GLU A 597 15.05 36.77 -134.02
CA GLU A 597 16.25 36.40 -134.82
C GLU A 597 15.84 35.65 -136.12
N VAL A 598 15.01 34.62 -136.00
CA VAL A 598 14.50 33.84 -137.16
C VAL A 598 13.51 34.65 -138.04
N SER A 599 12.96 35.76 -137.54
CA SER A 599 12.17 36.70 -138.35
C SER A 599 13.04 37.71 -139.09
N GLU A 600 14.18 38.07 -138.52
CA GLU A 600 15.18 38.99 -139.05
C GLU A 600 16.02 38.33 -140.15
N GLU A 601 16.46 37.09 -139.97
CA GLU A 601 17.05 36.28 -141.06
C GLU A 601 16.10 36.20 -142.28
N LYS A 602 14.80 36.04 -142.03
CA LYS A 602 13.77 36.03 -143.08
C LYS A 602 13.45 37.42 -143.63
N ALA A 603 13.86 38.51 -142.98
CA ALA A 603 13.80 39.86 -143.55
C ALA A 603 14.99 40.08 -144.49
N LEU A 604 16.20 39.76 -144.03
CA LEU A 604 17.44 39.83 -144.82
C LEU A 604 17.36 38.97 -146.09
N GLN A 605 16.90 37.72 -146.01
CA GLN A 605 16.68 36.88 -147.21
C GLN A 605 15.70 37.47 -148.23
N ARG A 606 14.75 38.32 -147.80
CA ARG A 606 13.87 39.05 -148.73
C ARG A 606 14.58 40.27 -149.30
N GLU A 607 15.36 40.99 -148.50
CA GLU A 607 16.19 42.12 -148.92
C GLU A 607 17.21 41.71 -149.98
N ASP A 608 17.96 40.62 -149.77
CA ASP A 608 18.86 40.00 -150.77
C ASP A 608 18.13 39.71 -152.10
N SER A 609 16.91 39.13 -152.02
CA SER A 609 16.12 38.81 -153.21
C SER A 609 15.62 40.06 -153.95
N TYR A 610 15.38 41.16 -153.23
CA TYR A 610 15.04 42.45 -153.82
C TYR A 610 16.27 43.13 -154.42
N GLU A 611 17.46 43.04 -153.82
CA GLU A 611 18.72 43.50 -154.43
C GLU A 611 19.02 42.79 -155.76
N GLU A 612 18.86 41.46 -155.79
CA GLU A 612 19.02 40.62 -157.00
C GLU A 612 18.04 41.07 -158.10
N HIS A 613 16.75 41.27 -157.77
CA HIS A 613 15.77 41.80 -158.72
C HIS A 613 16.07 43.24 -159.15
N ILE A 614 16.53 44.11 -158.26
CA ILE A 614 16.94 45.49 -158.59
C ILE A 614 18.13 45.47 -159.56
N ARG A 615 19.17 44.64 -159.32
CA ARG A 615 20.28 44.43 -160.28
C ARG A 615 19.78 44.02 -161.66
N GLN A 616 18.91 43.02 -161.74
CA GLN A 616 18.38 42.50 -163.00
C GLN A 616 17.53 43.54 -163.75
N LEU A 617 16.72 44.33 -163.04
CA LEU A 617 15.95 45.43 -163.61
C LEU A 617 16.84 46.59 -164.07
N SER A 618 17.87 46.96 -163.29
CA SER A 618 18.85 47.98 -163.66
C SER A 618 19.68 47.59 -164.89
N GLN A 619 20.03 46.31 -165.06
CA GLN A 619 20.67 45.84 -166.29
C GLN A 619 19.73 45.98 -167.50
N ARG A 620 18.48 45.52 -167.38
CA ARG A 620 17.47 45.64 -168.44
C ARG A 620 17.17 47.10 -168.82
N LEU A 621 17.17 48.01 -167.85
CA LEU A 621 17.05 49.44 -168.10
C LEU A 621 18.21 49.93 -168.97
N LYS A 622 19.46 49.57 -168.62
CA LYS A 622 20.66 49.98 -169.35
C LYS A 622 20.76 49.40 -170.78
N GLU A 623 20.25 48.18 -170.95
CA GLU A 623 20.06 47.56 -172.28
C GLU A 623 18.99 48.27 -173.11
N ALA A 624 17.98 48.88 -172.49
CA ALA A 624 16.98 49.70 -173.18
C ALA A 624 17.51 51.12 -173.49
N GLU A 625 18.22 51.75 -172.56
CA GLU A 625 18.84 53.08 -172.72
C GLU A 625 19.82 53.11 -173.91
N THR A 626 20.76 52.16 -173.96
CA THR A 626 21.72 52.04 -175.08
C THR A 626 21.04 51.78 -176.43
N ARG A 627 19.87 51.14 -176.42
CA ARG A 627 19.04 50.91 -177.62
C ARG A 627 18.30 52.17 -178.06
N ALA A 628 17.87 53.00 -177.11
CA ALA A 628 17.29 54.32 -177.37
C ALA A 628 18.34 55.30 -177.94
N GLU A 629 19.54 55.38 -177.34
CA GLU A 629 20.64 56.21 -177.88
C GLU A 629 20.96 55.88 -179.35
N PHE A 630 20.93 54.59 -179.72
CA PHE A 630 21.20 54.16 -181.10
C PHE A 630 20.09 54.61 -182.06
N ALA A 631 18.83 54.61 -181.61
CA ALA A 631 17.70 55.14 -182.37
C ALA A 631 17.80 56.67 -182.53
N GLU A 632 18.10 57.41 -181.46
CA GLU A 632 18.28 58.87 -181.51
C GLU A 632 19.40 59.29 -182.45
N ARG A 633 20.57 58.63 -182.40
CA ARG A 633 21.68 58.88 -183.34
C ARG A 633 21.31 58.55 -184.80
N SER A 634 20.35 57.64 -185.02
CA SER A 634 19.83 57.32 -186.35
C SER A 634 18.88 58.43 -186.85
N VAL A 635 18.00 58.94 -185.98
CA VAL A 635 17.14 60.10 -186.27
C VAL A 635 17.98 61.35 -186.56
N GLN A 636 19.01 61.64 -185.77
CA GLN A 636 19.90 62.79 -185.99
C GLN A 636 20.66 62.74 -187.33
N LYS A 637 20.91 61.55 -187.90
CA LYS A 637 21.46 61.41 -189.25
C LYS A 637 20.41 61.74 -190.30
N LEU A 638 19.23 61.15 -190.21
CA LEU A 638 18.13 61.38 -191.15
C LEU A 638 17.74 62.87 -191.20
N GLN A 639 17.74 63.56 -190.05
CA GLN A 639 17.46 64.99 -189.99
C GLN A 639 18.44 65.81 -190.85
N LYS A 640 19.75 65.53 -190.76
CA LYS A 640 20.77 66.22 -191.57
C LYS A 640 20.74 65.87 -193.06
N GLU A 641 20.11 64.75 -193.42
CA GLU A 641 19.80 64.40 -194.80
C GLU A 641 18.61 65.24 -195.33
N VAL A 642 17.59 65.48 -194.49
CA VAL A 642 16.44 66.36 -194.80
C VAL A 642 16.91 67.81 -194.97
N ASP A 643 17.67 68.36 -194.01
CA ASP A 643 18.13 69.75 -194.03
C ASP A 643 18.83 70.11 -195.36
N ARG A 644 19.65 69.18 -195.90
CA ARG A 644 20.32 69.33 -197.21
C ARG A 644 19.36 69.34 -198.40
N LEU A 645 18.35 68.46 -198.38
CA LEU A 645 17.37 68.37 -199.46
C LEU A 645 16.47 69.61 -199.52
N GLU A 646 16.24 70.28 -198.39
CA GLU A 646 15.54 71.56 -198.35
C GLU A 646 16.40 72.72 -198.92
N ASP A 647 17.70 72.77 -198.63
CA ASP A 647 18.65 73.73 -199.23
C ASP A 647 18.78 73.56 -200.76
N ASP A 648 18.88 72.33 -201.26
CA ASP A 648 18.89 72.06 -202.71
C ASP A 648 17.56 72.46 -203.36
N ALA A 649 16.41 72.16 -202.72
CA ALA A 649 15.10 72.57 -203.20
C ALA A 649 14.94 74.11 -203.23
N ALA A 650 15.50 74.84 -202.26
CA ALA A 650 15.54 76.29 -202.27
C ALA A 650 16.36 76.85 -203.44
N ASN A 651 17.56 76.29 -203.70
CA ASN A 651 18.38 76.64 -204.85
C ASN A 651 17.67 76.38 -206.20
N HIS A 652 16.91 75.28 -206.31
CA HIS A 652 16.12 74.98 -207.50
C HIS A 652 14.91 75.92 -207.69
N ARG A 653 14.33 76.48 -206.63
CA ARG A 653 13.30 77.54 -206.74
C ARG A 653 13.90 78.86 -207.23
N ALA A 654 15.06 79.27 -206.70
CA ALA A 654 15.73 80.51 -207.10
C ALA A 654 16.07 80.53 -208.61
N ARG A 655 16.55 79.41 -209.16
CA ARG A 655 16.84 79.29 -210.61
C ARG A 655 15.57 79.37 -211.49
N ASN A 656 14.42 78.88 -211.00
CA ASN A 656 13.15 79.00 -211.73
C ASN A 656 12.65 80.46 -211.77
N HIS A 657 12.79 81.22 -210.68
CA HIS A 657 12.36 82.63 -210.66
C HIS A 657 13.12 83.47 -211.70
N ALA A 658 14.45 83.31 -211.76
CA ALA A 658 15.29 83.98 -212.76
C ALA A 658 14.94 83.61 -214.21
N LEU A 659 14.45 82.38 -214.46
CA LEU A 659 13.93 81.96 -215.76
C LEU A 659 12.55 82.54 -216.08
N GLN A 660 11.69 82.79 -215.08
CA GLN A 660 10.36 83.36 -215.29
C GLN A 660 10.40 84.85 -215.63
N GLU A 661 11.31 85.63 -215.02
CA GLU A 661 11.49 87.05 -215.37
C GLU A 661 12.03 87.23 -216.80
N ALA A 662 13.02 86.42 -217.20
CA ALA A 662 13.55 86.42 -218.58
C ALA A 662 12.52 86.02 -219.65
N ILE A 663 11.46 85.30 -219.29
CA ILE A 663 10.34 84.97 -220.20
C ILE A 663 9.35 86.14 -220.31
N LEU A 664 9.18 86.96 -219.26
CA LEU A 664 8.32 88.14 -219.30
C LEU A 664 8.93 89.29 -220.13
N GLU A 665 10.26 89.43 -220.17
CA GLU A 665 10.94 90.38 -221.08
C GLU A 665 10.72 90.04 -222.58
N ALA A 666 10.34 88.81 -222.92
CA ALA A 666 10.12 88.38 -224.30
C ALA A 666 8.68 88.61 -224.81
N ALA A 667 7.75 89.06 -223.96
CA ALA A 667 6.31 89.06 -224.25
C ALA A 667 5.69 90.46 -224.49
N ALA A 668 6.51 91.50 -224.68
CA ALA A 668 6.07 92.89 -224.82
C ALA A 668 6.75 93.64 -225.99
N GLN A 669 6.76 92.99 -227.17
CA GLN A 669 6.79 93.67 -228.48
C GLN A 669 5.37 93.67 -229.06
#